data_AF-A0A249MXS4-F1
#
_entry.id   AF-A0A249MXS4-F1
#
_cell.length_a   1.000
_cell.length_b   1.000
_cell.length_c   1.000
_cell.angle_alpha   90.00
_cell.angle_beta   90.00
_cell.angle_gamma   90.00
#
_symmetry.space_group_name_H-M   'P 1'
#
loop_
_entity.id
_entity.type
_entity.pdbx_description
1 polymer ?
#
loop_
_entity_poly.entity_id
_entity_poly.type
_entity_poly.pdbx_seq_one_letter_code
_entity_poly.pdbx_strand_id
1 'polypeptide(L)'
;MRRFLNMLFVLLLLLAGLSLLWLGGQLALLGGSIWYCVSGLVMTVTAFLGWRRSPLSITLYWAFLVANLGWSLWEVGLDGWALAPRLAMPVAMGLYMLTPFYRQHVGLGRPLPGGRVLWPALLLLFMGGIGSAFWADRSSPAASARWGAGPASPADGDWVAYGNDRGGSRYSPLAQITPANVGNLERAWTYHTGKLTDGKQGTAFQVNPLKVGNRLFLCAGNNDVIALDPETGRQLWRHQPKTDLAGVYGLVCRGVTYYRVPQAHGYCAERIYTATLDARLIALDAASGGLCPSFGKSGQVDLKAGLGTVDKGYYFVTSPPTLVRGRLVLGGWVMDGQKIREPSGVIRAFDAVTGKFSWAFDIGRPDDHGLPPPGGVFTPGTPNSWAPMSSDDRLGLVYVPTGNATPDYFGGHRTANDDRYSSAVLALDAENGSVRWSFQTTHHDLWDYDVPAQPTLVDLPGGVRGLLQPTKRGEIFFLDRATGKPILPVEERPVPQGAVPGERLSKTQPYSVGMPSFGGPRPTEKGMWGLTPIDQAMCRIRFRQARFDGDMTPLSTEHPTLTWPGYLGGIDWGGVSVDPGRGLMIVNNNQVGNYNRLIPRAVADRQGIRPMTAAHMSDVGGPVAQMGVAYAAHIAPFLSPLAIPCQQPPYGRINAVDLKTGKLVWSRLFGTSRDSGPLALPTFVPIPMGVPNIGGSVATASGLTFIGATQEHMFRAYETTTGRLLWKARLPAGGNASPTTYWSNASGRQFVVIAAGGHGAMLSGASDALIAYALPKP
;
A
#
# COMPACT_ATOMS: atom_id res chain seq x y z
N MET A 1 50.25 -6.39 2.65
CA MET A 1 48.87 -6.56 2.14
C MET A 1 48.25 -7.93 2.44
N ARG A 2 48.78 -9.08 1.95
CA ARG A 2 48.15 -10.41 2.16
C ARG A 2 47.95 -10.83 3.62
N ARG A 3 48.98 -10.66 4.46
CA ARG A 3 48.89 -10.95 5.91
C ARG A 3 47.82 -10.10 6.59
N PHE A 4 47.73 -8.81 6.22
CA PHE A 4 46.71 -7.91 6.73
C PHE A 4 45.29 -8.36 6.34
N LEU A 5 45.07 -8.71 5.06
CA LEU A 5 43.78 -9.21 4.57
C LEU A 5 43.34 -10.50 5.29
N ASN A 6 44.26 -11.43 5.53
CA ASN A 6 43.94 -12.66 6.26
C ASN A 6 43.63 -12.41 7.74
N MET A 7 44.35 -11.50 8.39
CA MET A 7 44.06 -11.11 9.77
C MET A 7 42.71 -10.37 9.89
N LEU A 8 42.41 -9.51 8.92
CA LEU A 8 41.11 -8.85 8.81
C LEU A 8 39.99 -9.88 8.61
N PHE A 9 40.18 -10.86 7.72
CA PHE A 9 39.22 -11.95 7.54
C PHE A 9 39.01 -12.77 8.82
N VAL A 10 40.08 -13.14 9.52
CA VAL A 10 39.99 -13.87 10.81
C VAL A 10 39.24 -13.05 11.85
N LEU A 11 39.49 -11.73 11.91
CA LEU A 11 38.75 -10.82 12.79
C LEU A 11 37.26 -10.76 12.41
N LEU A 12 36.92 -10.62 11.13
CA LEU A 12 35.53 -10.61 10.66
C LEU A 12 34.82 -11.93 10.98
N LEU A 13 35.49 -13.06 10.78
CA LEU A 13 34.98 -14.38 11.12
C LEU A 13 34.75 -14.53 12.64
N LEU A 14 35.68 -14.02 13.46
CA LEU A 14 35.54 -13.98 14.91
C LEU A 14 34.34 -13.13 15.34
N LEU A 15 34.22 -11.91 14.81
CA LEU A 15 33.11 -11.01 15.12
C LEU A 15 31.77 -11.63 14.73
N ALA A 16 31.67 -12.19 13.52
CA ALA A 16 30.47 -12.89 13.09
C ALA A 16 30.15 -14.10 13.99
N GLY A 17 31.17 -14.89 14.37
CA GLY A 17 31.03 -16.02 15.27
C GLY A 17 30.52 -15.62 16.65
N LEU A 18 31.12 -14.59 17.27
CA LEU A 18 30.71 -14.09 18.58
C LEU A 18 29.31 -13.47 18.54
N SER A 19 28.96 -12.72 17.50
CA SER A 19 27.61 -12.17 17.32
C SER A 19 26.57 -13.28 17.21
N LEU A 20 26.82 -14.31 16.39
CA LEU A 20 25.91 -15.45 16.25
C LEU A 20 25.84 -16.31 17.51
N LEU A 21 26.94 -16.44 18.25
CA LEU A 21 26.97 -17.16 19.51
C LEU A 21 26.07 -16.47 20.54
N TRP A 22 26.22 -15.15 20.68
CA TRP A 22 25.35 -14.34 21.54
C TRP A 22 23.89 -14.44 21.09
N LEU A 23 23.59 -14.01 19.86
CA LEU A 23 22.22 -13.93 19.36
C LEU A 23 21.57 -15.31 19.32
N GLY A 24 22.30 -16.34 18.92
CA GLY A 24 21.83 -17.71 18.94
C GLY A 24 21.54 -18.22 20.36
N GLY A 25 22.34 -17.83 21.35
CA GLY A 25 22.06 -18.09 22.75
C GLY A 25 20.75 -17.44 23.21
N GLN A 26 20.55 -16.15 22.89
CA GLN A 26 19.29 -15.46 23.18
C GLN A 26 18.09 -16.11 22.48
N LEU A 27 18.24 -16.46 21.21
CA LEU A 27 17.20 -17.11 20.44
C LEU A 27 16.83 -18.48 21.04
N ALA A 28 17.82 -19.27 21.45
CA ALA A 28 17.61 -20.55 22.11
C ALA A 28 16.87 -20.39 23.46
N LEU A 29 17.23 -19.37 24.26
CA LEU A 29 16.53 -19.06 25.52
C LEU A 29 15.06 -18.67 25.29
N LEU A 30 14.73 -18.11 24.13
CA LEU A 30 13.35 -17.80 23.71
C LEU A 30 12.65 -18.99 23.02
N GLY A 31 13.23 -20.19 23.06
CA GLY A 31 12.68 -21.40 22.43
C GLY A 31 12.78 -21.42 20.90
N GLY A 32 13.65 -20.59 20.32
CA GLY A 32 13.94 -20.57 18.88
C GLY A 32 15.06 -21.52 18.47
N SER A 33 15.55 -21.37 17.24
CA SER A 33 16.58 -22.27 16.69
C SER A 33 17.93 -22.15 17.41
N ILE A 34 18.40 -23.28 17.95
CA ILE A 34 19.74 -23.42 18.55
C ILE A 34 20.87 -23.36 17.52
N TRP A 35 20.56 -23.52 16.23
CA TRP A 35 21.57 -23.65 15.18
C TRP A 35 22.44 -22.40 15.03
N TYR A 36 21.91 -21.20 15.32
CA TYR A 36 22.70 -19.96 15.29
C TYR A 36 23.78 -19.96 16.37
N CYS A 37 23.49 -20.52 17.55
CA CYS A 37 24.45 -20.66 18.64
C CYS A 37 25.58 -21.63 18.23
N VAL A 38 25.21 -22.78 17.67
CA VAL A 38 26.15 -23.78 17.12
C VAL A 38 27.01 -23.16 16.03
N SER A 39 26.40 -22.44 15.09
CA SER A 39 27.11 -21.74 14.00
C SER A 39 28.11 -20.73 14.56
N GLY A 40 27.69 -19.92 15.53
CA GLY A 40 28.56 -18.95 16.20
C GLY A 40 29.76 -19.58 16.89
N LEU A 41 29.56 -20.70 17.60
CA LEU A 41 30.63 -21.46 18.23
C LEU A 41 31.63 -21.98 17.20
N VAL A 42 31.15 -22.64 16.14
CA VAL A 42 32.04 -23.20 15.11
C VAL A 42 32.82 -22.11 14.38
N MET A 43 32.18 -20.97 14.06
CA MET A 43 32.85 -19.83 13.45
C MET A 43 33.92 -19.22 14.37
N THR A 44 33.63 -19.09 15.67
CA THR A 44 34.58 -18.60 16.68
C THR A 44 35.81 -19.51 16.80
N VAL A 45 35.59 -20.83 16.89
CA VAL A 45 36.68 -21.83 16.93
C VAL A 45 37.48 -21.81 15.62
N THR A 46 36.81 -21.69 14.48
CA THR A 46 37.46 -21.57 13.17
C THR A 46 38.36 -20.34 13.11
N ALA A 47 37.90 -19.19 13.59
CA ALA A 47 38.68 -17.97 13.64
C ALA A 47 39.92 -18.13 14.53
N PHE A 48 39.77 -18.76 15.70
CA PHE A 48 40.90 -19.07 16.57
C PHE A 48 41.94 -19.99 15.91
N LEU A 49 41.49 -21.02 15.20
CA LEU A 49 42.37 -21.90 14.42
C LEU A 49 43.06 -21.14 13.27
N GLY A 50 42.35 -20.24 12.59
CA GLY A 50 42.90 -19.37 11.55
C GLY A 50 43.95 -18.39 12.09
N TRP A 51 43.74 -17.87 13.30
CA TRP A 51 44.72 -17.05 14.02
C TRP A 51 45.97 -17.85 14.38
N ARG A 52 45.80 -19.10 14.85
CA ARG A 52 46.89 -20.07 15.07
C ARG A 52 47.49 -20.64 13.78
N ARG A 53 47.04 -20.19 12.60
CA ARG A 53 47.51 -20.65 11.27
C ARG A 53 47.36 -22.16 11.07
N SER A 54 46.33 -22.77 11.65
CA SER A 54 46.07 -24.20 11.52
C SER A 54 45.24 -24.52 10.26
N PRO A 55 45.63 -25.53 9.46
CA PRO A 55 44.85 -25.97 8.30
C PRO A 55 43.48 -26.54 8.71
N LEU A 56 43.32 -26.96 9.98
CA LEU A 56 42.06 -27.43 10.53
C LEU A 56 40.95 -26.37 10.44
N SER A 57 41.30 -25.08 10.39
CA SER A 57 40.30 -24.01 10.17
C SER A 57 39.50 -24.23 8.89
N ILE A 58 40.14 -24.63 7.79
CA ILE A 58 39.44 -24.86 6.51
C ILE A 58 38.54 -26.08 6.62
N THR A 59 39.05 -27.18 7.17
CA THR A 59 38.29 -28.44 7.30
C THR A 59 37.06 -28.26 8.19
N LEU A 60 37.22 -27.63 9.35
CA LEU A 60 36.12 -27.38 10.29
C LEU A 60 35.05 -26.49 9.67
N TYR A 61 35.46 -25.39 9.02
CA TYR A 61 34.52 -24.45 8.43
C TYR A 61 33.68 -25.06 7.32
N TRP A 62 34.32 -25.84 6.44
CA TRP A 62 33.59 -26.45 5.34
C TRP A 62 32.74 -27.64 5.76
N ALA A 63 33.14 -28.40 6.79
CA ALA A 63 32.25 -29.37 7.43
C ALA A 63 31.00 -28.67 7.99
N PHE A 64 31.18 -27.50 8.61
CA PHE A 64 30.08 -26.63 9.01
C PHE A 64 29.21 -26.19 7.83
N LEU A 65 29.78 -25.77 6.70
CA LEU A 65 28.97 -25.37 5.53
C LEU A 65 28.09 -26.50 5.00
N VAL A 66 28.57 -27.74 5.00
CA VAL A 66 27.77 -28.92 4.64
C VAL A 66 26.63 -29.13 5.63
N ALA A 67 26.93 -29.07 6.93
CA ALA A 67 25.91 -29.22 7.97
C ALA A 67 24.89 -28.07 7.93
N ASN A 68 25.34 -26.83 7.66
CA ASN A 68 24.51 -25.64 7.54
C ASN A 68 23.60 -25.72 6.31
N LEU A 69 24.07 -26.27 5.19
CA LEU A 69 23.24 -26.57 4.04
C LEU A 69 22.18 -27.61 4.38
N GLY A 70 22.56 -28.72 5.01
CA GLY A 70 21.62 -29.77 5.45
C GLY A 70 20.54 -29.24 6.39
N TRP A 71 20.93 -28.45 7.39
CA TRP A 71 19.99 -27.79 8.30
C TRP A 71 19.09 -26.80 7.57
N SER A 72 19.64 -25.97 6.68
CA SER A 72 18.86 -24.98 5.93
C SER A 72 17.81 -25.65 5.04
N LEU A 73 18.19 -26.70 4.31
CA LEU A 73 17.26 -27.46 3.47
C LEU A 73 16.20 -28.19 4.30
N TRP A 74 16.56 -28.72 5.47
CA TRP A 74 15.59 -29.30 6.41
C TRP A 74 14.64 -28.23 6.98
N GLU A 75 15.13 -27.03 7.28
CA GLU A 75 14.33 -26.00 7.93
C GLU A 75 13.33 -25.34 6.97
N VAL A 76 13.77 -25.01 5.75
CA VAL A 76 13.02 -24.15 4.80
C VAL A 76 12.90 -24.71 3.38
N GLY A 77 13.40 -25.92 3.11
CA GLY A 77 13.32 -26.54 1.78
C GLY A 77 14.16 -25.81 0.73
N LEU A 78 13.62 -25.70 -0.49
CA LEU A 78 14.28 -25.10 -1.65
C LEU A 78 13.87 -23.64 -1.93
N ASP A 79 13.25 -22.98 -0.94
CA ASP A 79 12.91 -21.56 -1.03
C ASP A 79 14.19 -20.71 -1.03
N GLY A 80 14.55 -20.16 -2.20
CA GLY A 80 15.79 -19.42 -2.36
C GLY A 80 15.85 -18.14 -1.52
N TRP A 81 14.70 -17.48 -1.25
CA TRP A 81 14.66 -16.33 -0.35
C TRP A 81 14.95 -16.73 1.07
N ALA A 82 14.34 -17.81 1.55
CA ALA A 82 14.61 -18.34 2.89
C ALA A 82 16.06 -18.86 3.02
N LEU A 83 16.63 -19.47 1.97
CA LEU A 83 18.00 -19.98 1.98
C LEU A 83 19.06 -18.87 1.96
N ALA A 84 18.79 -17.74 1.31
CA ALA A 84 19.75 -16.64 1.14
C ALA A 84 20.44 -16.16 2.45
N PRO A 85 19.70 -15.75 3.50
CA PRO A 85 20.33 -15.30 4.75
C PRO A 85 21.14 -16.39 5.43
N ARG A 86 20.75 -17.67 5.29
CA ARG A 86 21.39 -18.80 5.96
C ARG A 86 22.70 -19.21 5.31
N LEU A 87 22.81 -19.02 3.98
CA LEU A 87 23.91 -19.57 3.19
C LEU A 87 24.86 -18.51 2.61
N ALA A 88 24.37 -17.32 2.22
CA ALA A 88 25.16 -16.40 1.40
C ALA A 88 26.44 -15.92 2.09
N MET A 89 26.33 -15.39 3.32
CA MET A 89 27.49 -14.92 4.09
C MET A 89 28.43 -16.09 4.47
N PRO A 90 27.96 -17.23 5.00
CA PRO A 90 28.84 -18.35 5.31
C PRO A 90 29.58 -18.91 4.08
N VAL A 91 28.89 -19.08 2.95
CA VAL A 91 29.52 -19.56 1.72
C VAL A 91 30.58 -18.57 1.22
N ALA A 92 30.29 -17.26 1.23
CA ALA A 92 31.26 -16.24 0.83
C ALA A 92 32.54 -16.27 1.69
N MET A 93 32.40 -16.45 3.00
CA MET A 93 33.53 -16.63 3.91
C MET A 93 34.31 -17.93 3.61
N GLY A 94 33.62 -19.03 3.33
CA GLY A 94 34.25 -20.30 2.98
C GLY A 94 35.02 -20.24 1.67
N LEU A 95 34.50 -19.51 0.67
CA LEU A 95 35.18 -19.27 -0.61
C LEU A 95 36.48 -18.47 -0.41
N TYR A 96 36.49 -17.47 0.46
CA TYR A 96 37.73 -16.75 0.80
C TYR A 96 38.79 -17.69 1.36
N MET A 97 38.40 -18.68 2.18
CA MET A 97 39.33 -19.66 2.76
C MET A 97 39.95 -20.60 1.71
N LEU A 98 39.34 -20.74 0.52
CA LEU A 98 39.91 -21.52 -0.58
C LEU A 98 40.90 -20.73 -1.44
N THR A 99 40.98 -19.41 -1.27
CA THR A 99 41.94 -18.59 -2.01
C THR A 99 43.37 -19.04 -1.73
N PRO A 100 44.31 -18.88 -2.68
CA PRO A 100 45.72 -19.15 -2.42
C PRO A 100 46.25 -18.37 -1.22
N PHE A 101 45.72 -17.16 -0.97
CA PHE A 101 46.15 -16.28 0.11
C PHE A 101 45.84 -16.83 1.50
N TYR A 102 44.63 -17.34 1.72
CA TYR A 102 44.28 -17.93 3.01
C TYR A 102 44.91 -19.32 3.20
N ARG A 103 44.95 -20.14 2.14
CA ARG A 103 45.61 -21.46 2.19
C ARG A 103 47.09 -21.37 2.58
N GLN A 104 47.83 -20.43 1.98
CA GLN A 104 49.22 -20.17 2.34
C GLN A 104 49.36 -19.68 3.80
N HIS A 105 48.41 -18.89 4.30
CA HIS A 105 48.41 -18.41 5.69
C HIS A 105 48.28 -19.52 6.72
N VAL A 106 47.57 -20.60 6.40
CA VAL A 106 47.40 -21.77 7.26
C VAL A 106 48.35 -22.94 6.92
N GLY A 107 49.40 -22.69 6.14
CA GLY A 107 50.41 -23.70 5.82
C GLY A 107 49.99 -24.75 4.79
N LEU A 108 48.91 -24.53 4.04
CA LEU A 108 48.43 -25.44 2.99
C LEU A 108 48.97 -25.01 1.61
N GLY A 109 50.04 -25.67 1.15
CA GLY A 109 50.68 -25.39 -0.14
C GLY A 109 50.02 -26.05 -1.36
N ARG A 110 49.31 -27.17 -1.17
CA ARG A 110 48.60 -27.91 -2.25
C ARG A 110 47.08 -27.73 -2.14
N PRO A 111 46.32 -27.71 -3.26
CA PRO A 111 44.87 -27.75 -3.20
C PRO A 111 44.38 -29.02 -2.48
N LEU A 112 43.34 -28.89 -1.65
CA LEU A 112 42.76 -30.02 -0.92
C LEU A 112 42.22 -31.06 -1.92
N PRO A 113 42.48 -32.37 -1.73
CA PRO A 113 42.14 -33.41 -2.71
C PRO A 113 40.64 -33.50 -3.02
N GLY A 114 39.76 -33.25 -2.04
CA GLY A 114 38.30 -33.18 -2.26
C GLY A 114 37.79 -31.84 -2.83
N GLY A 115 38.62 -30.80 -2.85
CA GLY A 115 38.19 -29.43 -3.17
C GLY A 115 37.99 -29.14 -4.66
N ARG A 116 38.40 -30.05 -5.54
CA ARG A 116 38.16 -29.93 -7.00
C ARG A 116 36.74 -30.30 -7.42
N VAL A 117 36.00 -31.03 -6.58
CA VAL A 117 34.65 -31.54 -6.90
C VAL A 117 33.63 -31.07 -5.87
N LEU A 118 33.95 -31.17 -4.58
CA LEU A 118 33.01 -30.86 -3.50
C LEU A 118 32.64 -29.36 -3.44
N TRP A 119 33.62 -28.47 -3.56
CA TRP A 119 33.39 -27.02 -3.47
C TRP A 119 32.67 -26.45 -4.69
N PRO A 120 32.99 -26.85 -5.94
CA PRO A 120 32.18 -26.51 -7.09
C PRO A 120 30.76 -27.08 -7.03
N ALA A 121 30.56 -28.31 -6.53
CA ALA A 121 29.23 -28.90 -6.39
C ALA A 121 28.36 -28.13 -5.38
N LEU A 122 28.92 -27.74 -4.23
CA LEU A 122 28.23 -26.91 -3.25
C LEU A 122 27.94 -25.50 -3.78
N LEU A 123 28.83 -24.94 -4.59
CA LEU A 123 28.58 -23.68 -5.30
C LEU A 123 27.44 -23.83 -6.31
N LEU A 124 27.40 -24.93 -7.07
CA LEU A 124 26.32 -25.19 -8.03
C LEU A 124 24.97 -25.40 -7.32
N LEU A 125 24.94 -26.08 -6.17
CA LEU A 125 23.74 -26.20 -5.33
C LEU A 125 23.28 -24.84 -4.78
N PHE A 126 24.22 -24.01 -4.31
CA PHE A 126 23.93 -22.64 -3.86
C PHE A 126 23.40 -21.76 -5.00
N MET A 127 24.06 -21.78 -6.16
CA MET A 127 23.63 -21.05 -7.36
C MET A 127 22.29 -21.58 -7.90
N GLY A 128 22.04 -22.88 -7.80
CA GLY A 128 20.75 -23.49 -8.14
C GLY A 128 19.63 -23.08 -7.19
N GLY A 129 19.90 -23.01 -5.88
CA GLY A 129 18.95 -22.52 -4.87
C GLY A 129 18.70 -21.02 -4.96
N ILE A 130 19.69 -20.20 -5.30
CA ILE A 130 19.47 -18.80 -5.65
C ILE A 130 18.67 -18.71 -6.95
N GLY A 131 19.02 -19.50 -7.96
CA GLY A 131 18.31 -19.58 -9.23
C GLY A 131 16.83 -19.95 -9.09
N SER A 132 16.47 -20.80 -8.11
CA SER A 132 15.08 -21.14 -7.81
C SER A 132 14.27 -19.96 -7.29
N ALA A 133 14.88 -19.01 -6.57
CA ALA A 133 14.23 -17.76 -6.13
C ALA A 133 13.71 -16.94 -7.32
N PHE A 134 14.40 -16.99 -8.45
CA PHE A 134 14.00 -16.31 -9.69
C PHE A 134 13.06 -17.16 -10.57
N TRP A 135 12.98 -18.47 -10.34
CA TRP A 135 12.16 -19.40 -11.13
C TRP A 135 10.72 -19.49 -10.62
N ALA A 136 10.48 -19.25 -9.33
CA ALA A 136 9.15 -19.28 -8.70
C ALA A 136 8.15 -18.24 -9.27
N ASP A 137 8.63 -17.24 -10.02
CA ASP A 137 7.80 -16.21 -10.66
C ASP A 137 7.20 -16.64 -12.02
N ARG A 138 7.53 -17.86 -12.50
CA ARG A 138 7.19 -18.35 -13.85
C ARG A 138 5.99 -19.30 -13.92
N SER A 139 5.11 -19.32 -12.93
CA SER A 139 3.90 -20.15 -13.01
C SER A 139 3.09 -19.81 -14.27
N SER A 140 2.80 -20.83 -15.07
CA SER A 140 1.93 -20.70 -16.24
C SER A 140 0.58 -20.15 -15.80
N PRO A 141 0.05 -19.13 -16.49
CA PRO A 141 -1.29 -18.63 -16.20
C PRO A 141 -2.31 -19.77 -16.31
N ALA A 142 -3.25 -19.82 -15.38
CA ALA A 142 -4.42 -20.67 -15.55
C ALA A 142 -5.26 -20.17 -16.74
N ALA A 143 -5.98 -21.07 -17.40
CA ALA A 143 -6.93 -20.67 -18.41
C ALA A 143 -8.07 -19.86 -17.76
N SER A 144 -8.34 -18.67 -18.28
CA SER A 144 -9.54 -17.88 -17.94
C SER A 144 -10.44 -17.76 -19.16
N ALA A 145 -11.74 -17.86 -18.96
CA ALA A 145 -12.72 -17.68 -20.03
C ALA A 145 -12.81 -16.20 -20.43
N ARG A 146 -13.05 -15.89 -21.70
CA ARG A 146 -13.42 -14.53 -22.11
C ARG A 146 -14.93 -14.34 -21.94
N TRP A 147 -15.31 -13.18 -21.38
CA TRP A 147 -16.68 -12.84 -20.99
C TRP A 147 -17.44 -12.06 -22.08
N GLY A 148 -16.73 -11.57 -23.11
CA GLY A 148 -17.29 -10.83 -24.24
C GLY A 148 -16.63 -9.46 -24.39
N ALA A 149 -17.27 -8.53 -25.09
CA ALA A 149 -16.82 -7.14 -25.10
C ALA A 149 -17.16 -6.48 -23.76
N GLY A 150 -16.24 -5.70 -23.19
CA GLY A 150 -16.51 -4.88 -22.01
C GLY A 150 -17.58 -3.81 -22.30
N PRO A 151 -18.12 -3.13 -21.27
CA PRO A 151 -19.08 -2.05 -21.48
C PRO A 151 -18.45 -0.96 -22.35
N ALA A 152 -19.19 -0.53 -23.37
CA ALA A 152 -18.78 0.60 -24.20
C ALA A 152 -18.74 1.87 -23.34
N SER A 153 -17.59 2.54 -23.29
CA SER A 153 -17.45 3.90 -22.75
C SER A 153 -17.68 4.92 -23.88
N PRO A 154 -17.97 6.19 -23.57
CA PRO A 154 -18.54 7.13 -24.54
C PRO A 154 -17.60 7.38 -25.74
N ALA A 155 -18.24 7.78 -26.84
CA ALA A 155 -17.80 7.73 -28.23
C ALA A 155 -16.43 8.36 -28.59
N ASP A 156 -15.74 9.04 -27.67
CA ASP A 156 -14.56 9.87 -27.95
C ASP A 156 -13.30 9.51 -27.13
N GLY A 157 -13.36 8.51 -26.23
CA GLY A 157 -12.19 8.02 -25.46
C GLY A 157 -11.72 8.91 -24.29
N ASP A 158 -12.66 9.61 -23.65
CA ASP A 158 -12.44 10.42 -22.43
C ASP A 158 -12.22 9.57 -21.16
N TRP A 159 -11.64 10.21 -20.13
CA TRP A 159 -11.53 9.69 -18.77
C TRP A 159 -12.22 10.64 -17.78
N VAL A 160 -13.48 10.37 -17.45
CA VAL A 160 -14.41 11.38 -16.89
C VAL A 160 -14.60 11.32 -15.37
N ALA A 161 -14.16 10.24 -14.73
CA ALA A 161 -14.24 10.05 -13.29
C ALA A 161 -12.94 9.44 -12.75
N TYR A 162 -12.75 9.45 -11.43
CA TYR A 162 -11.53 8.96 -10.80
C TYR A 162 -11.13 7.55 -11.27
N GLY A 163 -12.08 6.61 -11.38
CA GLY A 163 -11.84 5.27 -11.93
C GLY A 163 -12.28 5.09 -13.38
N ASN A 164 -12.25 6.15 -14.19
CA ASN A 164 -12.87 6.31 -15.51
C ASN A 164 -14.40 6.39 -15.50
N ASP A 165 -15.05 5.49 -14.77
CA ASP A 165 -16.48 5.48 -14.53
C ASP A 165 -16.82 5.70 -13.05
N ARG A 166 -18.10 5.98 -12.77
CA ARG A 166 -18.59 6.24 -11.40
C ARG A 166 -18.55 5.02 -10.49
N GLY A 167 -18.53 3.83 -11.06
CA GLY A 167 -18.37 2.56 -10.35
C GLY A 167 -16.92 2.22 -10.03
N GLY A 168 -15.94 2.93 -10.60
CA GLY A 168 -14.54 2.79 -10.23
C GLY A 168 -13.83 1.59 -10.86
N SER A 169 -14.24 1.11 -12.04
CA SER A 169 -13.66 -0.10 -12.66
C SER A 169 -12.17 0.05 -13.01
N ARG A 170 -11.71 1.29 -13.23
CA ARG A 170 -10.36 1.61 -13.74
C ARG A 170 -10.07 0.85 -15.04
N TYR A 171 -11.08 0.78 -15.89
CA TYR A 171 -11.03 0.14 -17.20
C TYR A 171 -11.15 1.18 -18.30
N SER A 172 -10.38 1.03 -19.37
CA SER A 172 -10.53 1.81 -20.59
C SER A 172 -10.92 0.91 -21.77
N PRO A 173 -11.91 1.30 -22.60
CA PRO A 173 -12.22 0.58 -23.82
C PRO A 173 -11.18 0.80 -24.94
N LEU A 174 -10.21 1.69 -24.75
CA LEU A 174 -9.21 2.01 -25.77
C LEU A 174 -8.29 0.82 -26.05
N ALA A 175 -7.96 0.64 -27.33
CA ALA A 175 -7.20 -0.52 -27.80
C ALA A 175 -6.15 -0.20 -28.86
N GLN A 176 -5.72 1.06 -29.01
CA GLN A 176 -4.64 1.41 -29.94
C GLN A 176 -3.28 0.90 -29.43
N ILE A 177 -3.02 1.05 -28.13
CA ILE A 177 -1.86 0.44 -27.49
C ILE A 177 -2.23 -1.00 -27.13
N THR A 178 -1.47 -1.96 -27.66
CA THR A 178 -1.73 -3.40 -27.58
C THR A 178 -0.50 -4.15 -27.08
N PRO A 179 -0.64 -5.42 -26.66
CA PRO A 179 0.51 -6.26 -26.33
C PRO A 179 1.58 -6.34 -27.43
N ALA A 180 1.19 -6.17 -28.71
CA ALA A 180 2.11 -6.25 -29.84
C ALA A 180 2.92 -4.97 -30.07
N ASN A 181 2.42 -3.79 -29.66
CA ASN A 181 3.06 -2.51 -29.96
C ASN A 181 3.46 -1.70 -28.72
N VAL A 182 3.07 -2.11 -27.49
CA VAL A 182 3.37 -1.39 -26.24
C VAL A 182 4.87 -1.19 -26.00
N GLY A 183 5.71 -2.07 -26.55
CA GLY A 183 7.18 -1.92 -26.50
C GLY A 183 7.70 -0.63 -27.15
N ASN A 184 6.91 -0.01 -28.03
CA ASN A 184 7.27 1.21 -28.76
C ASN A 184 6.80 2.49 -28.06
N LEU A 185 6.23 2.43 -26.85
CA LEU A 185 5.80 3.63 -26.16
C LEU A 185 6.97 4.56 -25.85
N GLU A 186 6.81 5.82 -26.21
CA GLU A 186 7.76 6.90 -25.91
C GLU A 186 7.13 7.90 -24.95
N ARG A 187 7.98 8.58 -24.19
CA ARG A 187 7.53 9.71 -23.36
C ARG A 187 7.12 10.85 -24.28
N ALA A 188 5.81 11.12 -24.35
CA ALA A 188 5.25 12.16 -25.19
C ALA A 188 5.45 13.56 -24.61
N TRP A 189 5.22 13.70 -23.30
CA TRP A 189 5.46 14.95 -22.57
C TRP A 189 5.64 14.70 -21.06
N THR A 190 6.24 15.69 -20.40
CA THR A 190 6.31 15.78 -18.93
C THR A 190 5.82 17.16 -18.52
N TYR A 191 5.00 17.20 -17.48
CA TYR A 191 4.57 18.44 -16.83
C TYR A 191 5.00 18.43 -15.37
N HIS A 192 5.55 19.56 -14.89
CA HIS A 192 5.93 19.76 -13.50
C HIS A 192 4.94 20.71 -12.84
N THR A 193 4.36 20.30 -11.71
CA THR A 193 3.39 21.17 -11.00
C THR A 193 4.06 22.40 -10.38
N GLY A 194 5.37 22.35 -10.15
CA GLY A 194 6.19 23.41 -9.54
C GLY A 194 6.09 23.43 -8.01
N LYS A 195 5.59 22.35 -7.40
CA LYS A 195 5.34 22.24 -5.95
C LYS A 195 5.85 20.91 -5.43
N LEU A 196 7.06 20.95 -4.85
CA LEU A 196 7.61 19.90 -4.01
C LEU A 196 7.38 20.25 -2.54
N THR A 197 7.38 19.25 -1.67
CA THR A 197 7.29 19.50 -0.22
C THR A 197 8.55 20.23 0.26
N ASP A 198 8.42 21.02 1.32
CA ASP A 198 9.56 21.72 1.95
C ASP A 198 10.36 20.80 2.90
N GLY A 199 10.12 19.48 2.84
CA GLY A 199 10.67 18.48 3.76
C GLY A 199 9.95 18.38 5.10
N LYS A 200 9.02 19.28 5.43
CA LYS A 200 8.20 19.19 6.67
C LYS A 200 6.95 18.35 6.50
N GLN A 201 6.46 18.22 5.27
CA GLN A 201 5.36 17.31 4.90
C GLN A 201 5.87 16.11 4.11
N GLY A 202 5.20 14.98 4.27
CA GLY A 202 5.42 13.82 3.42
C GLY A 202 5.07 14.10 1.95
N THR A 203 5.94 13.66 1.04
CA THR A 203 5.64 13.67 -0.41
C THR A 203 4.53 12.67 -0.73
N ALA A 204 3.54 13.07 -1.52
CA ALA A 204 2.40 12.22 -1.90
C ALA A 204 1.60 12.78 -3.10
N PHE A 205 2.28 13.08 -4.23
CA PHE A 205 1.56 13.47 -5.46
C PHE A 205 0.88 12.25 -6.12
N GLN A 206 -0.34 11.98 -5.66
CA GLN A 206 -1.14 10.76 -5.93
C GLN A 206 -2.24 10.96 -6.99
N VAL A 207 -2.22 12.07 -7.73
CA VAL A 207 -3.35 12.47 -8.58
C VAL A 207 -3.61 11.45 -9.70
N ASN A 208 -4.89 11.16 -9.94
CA ASN A 208 -5.38 10.52 -11.15
C ASN A 208 -6.10 11.59 -12.02
N PRO A 209 -5.44 12.10 -13.08
CA PRO A 209 -6.04 13.13 -13.93
C PRO A 209 -7.34 12.71 -14.62
N LEU A 210 -8.20 13.68 -14.91
CA LEU A 210 -9.38 13.50 -15.77
C LEU A 210 -9.11 14.07 -17.16
N LYS A 211 -9.43 13.35 -18.22
CA LYS A 211 -9.42 13.89 -19.58
C LYS A 211 -10.85 14.02 -20.07
N VAL A 212 -11.30 15.26 -20.30
CA VAL A 212 -12.63 15.54 -20.84
C VAL A 212 -12.51 16.48 -22.04
N GLY A 213 -13.01 16.02 -23.19
CA GLY A 213 -12.87 16.72 -24.46
C GLY A 213 -11.41 17.00 -24.80
N ASN A 214 -11.04 18.28 -24.90
CA ASN A 214 -9.69 18.73 -25.27
C ASN A 214 -8.87 19.20 -24.06
N ARG A 215 -9.20 18.78 -22.84
CA ARG A 215 -8.50 19.21 -21.62
C ARG A 215 -8.21 18.04 -20.69
N LEU A 216 -7.04 18.08 -20.09
CA LEU A 216 -6.62 17.19 -19.01
C LEU A 216 -6.60 17.98 -17.70
N PHE A 217 -7.42 17.60 -16.73
CA PHE A 217 -7.53 18.24 -15.42
C PHE A 217 -6.82 17.44 -14.35
N LEU A 218 -6.08 18.12 -13.49
CA LEU A 218 -5.44 17.54 -12.32
C LEU A 218 -5.45 18.52 -11.14
N CYS A 219 -5.20 17.99 -9.95
CA CYS A 219 -4.84 18.77 -8.78
C CYS A 219 -3.41 18.45 -8.33
N ALA A 220 -2.64 19.46 -7.95
CA ALA A 220 -1.34 19.28 -7.31
C ALA A 220 -1.50 19.02 -5.79
N GLY A 221 -0.41 18.64 -5.12
CA GLY A 221 -0.42 18.35 -3.68
C GLY A 221 -0.83 19.53 -2.78
N ASN A 222 -0.68 20.76 -3.26
CA ASN A 222 -1.18 21.97 -2.58
C ASN A 222 -2.61 22.38 -3.00
N ASN A 223 -3.32 21.50 -3.71
CA ASN A 223 -4.62 21.71 -4.34
C ASN A 223 -4.69 22.79 -5.44
N ASP A 224 -3.57 23.23 -6.04
CA ASP A 224 -3.64 23.96 -7.31
C ASP A 224 -4.39 23.08 -8.33
N VAL A 225 -5.47 23.59 -8.93
CA VAL A 225 -6.19 22.90 -10.00
C VAL A 225 -5.65 23.39 -11.32
N ILE A 226 -5.25 22.46 -12.18
CA ILE A 226 -4.53 22.75 -13.42
C ILE A 226 -5.27 22.06 -14.56
N ALA A 227 -5.47 22.79 -15.66
CA ALA A 227 -5.86 22.22 -16.94
C ALA A 227 -4.68 22.25 -17.90
N LEU A 228 -4.41 21.12 -18.53
CA LEU A 228 -3.38 20.95 -19.53
C LEU A 228 -4.01 20.64 -20.89
N ASP A 229 -3.28 21.00 -21.94
CA ASP A 229 -3.44 20.42 -23.27
C ASP A 229 -3.07 18.92 -23.19
N PRO A 230 -3.98 17.99 -23.52
CA PRO A 230 -3.70 16.55 -23.41
C PRO A 230 -2.62 16.08 -24.41
N GLU A 231 -2.45 16.74 -25.55
CA GLU A 231 -1.47 16.34 -26.56
C GLU A 231 -0.05 16.75 -26.18
N THR A 232 0.11 17.95 -25.61
CA THR A 232 1.44 18.53 -25.39
C THR A 232 1.84 18.69 -23.92
N GLY A 233 0.91 18.49 -22.98
CA GLY A 233 1.12 18.77 -21.56
C GLY A 233 1.26 20.26 -21.23
N ARG A 234 0.94 21.16 -22.17
CA ARG A 234 1.05 22.61 -21.98
C ARG A 234 -0.06 23.09 -21.04
N GLN A 235 0.28 23.89 -20.04
CA GLN A 235 -0.72 24.51 -19.16
C GLN A 235 -1.65 25.43 -19.96
N LEU A 236 -2.96 25.20 -19.84
CA LEU A 236 -4.01 26.05 -20.39
C LEU A 236 -4.43 27.09 -19.36
N TRP A 237 -4.70 26.65 -18.13
CA TRP A 237 -4.99 27.50 -17.00
C TRP A 237 -4.58 26.83 -15.69
N ARG A 238 -4.43 27.64 -14.64
CA ARG A 238 -4.18 27.19 -13.27
C ARG A 238 -5.01 28.03 -12.30
N HIS A 239 -5.76 27.37 -11.43
CA HIS A 239 -6.44 27.98 -10.30
C HIS A 239 -5.63 27.72 -9.03
N GLN A 240 -5.31 28.79 -8.30
CA GLN A 240 -4.53 28.72 -7.06
C GLN A 240 -5.41 29.08 -5.86
N PRO A 241 -5.94 28.10 -5.12
CA PRO A 241 -6.86 28.36 -4.01
C PRO A 241 -6.16 28.93 -2.77
N LYS A 242 -4.82 29.00 -2.77
CA LYS A 242 -3.97 29.42 -1.64
C LYS A 242 -4.28 28.64 -0.35
N THR A 243 -4.34 27.32 -0.46
CA THR A 243 -4.65 26.40 0.64
C THR A 243 -3.68 26.59 1.82
N ASP A 244 -4.22 26.66 3.04
CA ASP A 244 -3.40 26.59 4.26
C ASP A 244 -2.93 25.14 4.49
N LEU A 245 -1.62 24.91 4.39
CA LEU A 245 -1.01 23.58 4.53
C LEU A 245 -0.41 23.35 5.93
N ALA A 246 -0.61 24.29 6.86
CA ALA A 246 -0.04 24.17 8.20
C ALA A 246 -0.60 22.94 8.94
N GLY A 247 0.31 22.07 9.37
CA GLY A 247 -0.02 20.83 10.08
C GLY A 247 -0.58 19.70 9.21
N VAL A 248 -0.64 19.85 7.88
CA VAL A 248 -1.04 18.75 7.01
C VAL A 248 0.08 17.70 6.96
N TYR A 249 -0.27 16.44 7.21
CA TYR A 249 0.67 15.32 7.28
C TYR A 249 1.35 15.02 5.93
N GLY A 250 0.57 14.99 4.85
CA GLY A 250 1.07 14.73 3.50
C GLY A 250 0.30 15.55 2.46
N LEU A 251 1.01 16.04 1.44
CA LEU A 251 0.42 16.86 0.39
C LEU A 251 -0.32 15.99 -0.64
N VAL A 252 -1.46 15.43 -0.21
CA VAL A 252 -2.25 14.46 -0.99
C VAL A 252 -3.40 15.15 -1.71
N CYS A 253 -3.46 14.98 -3.03
CA CYS A 253 -4.68 15.17 -3.79
C CYS A 253 -4.82 14.05 -4.82
N ARG A 254 -5.89 13.24 -4.72
CA ARG A 254 -6.08 12.07 -5.59
C ARG A 254 -6.80 12.36 -6.90
N GLY A 255 -7.43 13.53 -7.05
CA GLY A 255 -8.15 13.88 -8.27
C GLY A 255 -9.11 15.05 -8.09
N VAL A 256 -9.83 15.34 -9.16
CA VAL A 256 -10.93 16.31 -9.22
C VAL A 256 -12.20 15.62 -9.72
N THR A 257 -13.34 16.29 -9.65
CA THR A 257 -14.62 15.77 -10.15
C THR A 257 -15.13 16.63 -11.29
N TYR A 258 -15.53 16.01 -12.40
CA TYR A 258 -16.17 16.71 -13.51
C TYR A 258 -17.69 16.60 -13.43
N TYR A 259 -18.41 17.67 -13.77
CA TYR A 259 -19.85 17.66 -13.96
C TYR A 259 -20.25 18.57 -15.12
N ARG A 260 -21.01 18.02 -16.06
CA ARG A 260 -21.79 18.80 -17.02
C ARG A 260 -23.17 19.05 -16.43
N VAL A 261 -23.47 20.31 -16.11
CA VAL A 261 -24.78 20.70 -15.59
C VAL A 261 -25.82 20.50 -16.70
N PRO A 262 -26.86 19.69 -16.50
CA PRO A 262 -27.90 19.47 -17.50
C PRO A 262 -28.53 20.80 -17.93
N GLN A 263 -28.71 20.98 -19.25
CA GLN A 263 -29.35 22.15 -19.87
C GLN A 263 -28.65 23.50 -19.63
N ALA A 264 -27.50 23.53 -18.95
CA ALA A 264 -26.73 24.75 -18.79
C ALA A 264 -25.84 25.00 -20.02
N HIS A 265 -25.67 26.28 -20.35
CA HIS A 265 -24.77 26.74 -21.41
C HIS A 265 -23.89 27.88 -20.92
N GLY A 266 -22.71 28.05 -21.52
CA GLY A 266 -21.78 29.12 -21.16
C GLY A 266 -20.99 28.85 -19.87
N TYR A 267 -20.64 29.93 -19.17
CA TYR A 267 -19.78 29.89 -18.00
C TYR A 267 -20.37 29.01 -16.89
N CYS A 268 -19.57 28.08 -16.36
CA CYS A 268 -19.98 27.10 -15.36
C CYS A 268 -21.07 26.10 -15.79
N ALA A 269 -21.32 25.94 -17.09
CA ALA A 269 -22.09 24.81 -17.60
C ALA A 269 -21.34 23.48 -17.44
N GLU A 270 -20.02 23.53 -17.51
CA GLU A 270 -19.12 22.42 -17.22
C GLU A 270 -18.21 22.80 -16.06
N ARG A 271 -18.12 21.92 -15.07
CA ARG A 271 -17.51 22.25 -13.78
C ARG A 271 -16.46 21.23 -13.38
N ILE A 272 -15.41 21.72 -12.75
CA ILE A 272 -14.40 20.94 -12.04
C ILE A 272 -14.51 21.26 -10.56
N TYR A 273 -14.66 20.22 -9.73
CA TYR A 273 -14.68 20.35 -8.28
C TYR A 273 -13.40 19.81 -7.67
N THR A 274 -12.92 20.51 -6.66
CA THR A 274 -11.82 20.07 -5.80
C THR A 274 -12.21 20.25 -4.34
N ALA A 275 -11.75 19.33 -3.49
CA ALA A 275 -11.84 19.47 -2.05
C ALA A 275 -10.42 19.64 -1.50
N THR A 276 -10.19 20.70 -0.75
CA THR A 276 -8.85 21.16 -0.39
C THR A 276 -8.37 20.61 0.95
N LEU A 277 -7.06 20.67 1.17
CA LEU A 277 -6.41 20.27 2.41
C LEU A 277 -6.70 21.22 3.59
N ASP A 278 -7.30 22.38 3.34
CA ASP A 278 -7.85 23.29 4.37
C ASP A 278 -9.38 23.20 4.50
N ALA A 279 -9.96 22.11 3.98
CA ALA A 279 -11.37 21.74 4.10
C ALA A 279 -12.34 22.72 3.42
N ARG A 280 -12.09 23.05 2.14
CA ARG A 280 -13.03 23.78 1.28
C ARG A 280 -13.42 22.93 0.08
N LEU A 281 -14.70 22.95 -0.27
CA LEU A 281 -15.18 22.42 -1.55
C LEU A 281 -15.33 23.58 -2.53
N ILE A 282 -14.63 23.51 -3.67
CA ILE A 282 -14.53 24.60 -4.65
C ILE A 282 -15.09 24.13 -5.98
N ALA A 283 -15.89 24.98 -6.64
CA ALA A 283 -16.39 24.75 -8.00
C ALA A 283 -15.75 25.73 -8.98
N LEU A 284 -15.15 25.18 -10.03
CA LEU A 284 -14.46 25.92 -11.08
C LEU A 284 -15.12 25.67 -12.43
N ASP A 285 -15.18 26.69 -13.28
CA ASP A 285 -15.51 26.55 -14.69
C ASP A 285 -14.43 25.72 -15.41
N ALA A 286 -14.83 24.66 -16.11
CA ALA A 286 -13.90 23.74 -16.75
C ALA A 286 -13.08 24.39 -17.89
N ALA A 287 -13.64 25.42 -18.55
CA ALA A 287 -12.98 26.06 -19.68
C ALA A 287 -11.88 27.05 -19.25
N SER A 288 -12.14 27.82 -18.20
CA SER A 288 -11.32 28.96 -17.77
C SER A 288 -10.59 28.79 -16.43
N GLY A 289 -11.06 27.87 -15.56
CA GLY A 289 -10.56 27.74 -14.19
C GLY A 289 -11.06 28.84 -13.24
N GLY A 290 -11.98 29.69 -13.68
CA GLY A 290 -12.62 30.70 -12.84
C GLY A 290 -13.61 30.07 -11.84
N LEU A 291 -13.80 30.71 -10.68
CA LEU A 291 -14.78 30.25 -9.69
C LEU A 291 -16.20 30.36 -10.24
N CYS A 292 -17.07 29.40 -9.91
CA CYS A 292 -18.49 29.46 -10.21
C CYS A 292 -19.25 30.23 -9.11
N PRO A 293 -19.62 31.52 -9.31
CA PRO A 293 -20.06 32.38 -8.20
C PRO A 293 -21.35 31.90 -7.54
N SER A 294 -22.19 31.18 -8.29
CA SER A 294 -23.46 30.62 -7.81
C SER A 294 -23.32 29.39 -6.92
N PHE A 295 -22.10 28.86 -6.75
CA PHE A 295 -21.84 27.69 -5.93
C PHE A 295 -21.38 28.10 -4.52
N GLY A 296 -22.12 27.70 -3.50
CA GLY A 296 -21.85 28.04 -2.11
C GLY A 296 -21.74 29.56 -1.91
N LYS A 297 -20.69 29.99 -1.22
CA LYS A 297 -20.31 31.39 -1.05
C LYS A 297 -19.17 31.72 -2.01
N SER A 298 -19.49 32.39 -3.11
CA SER A 298 -18.52 32.85 -4.12
C SER A 298 -17.66 31.71 -4.70
N GLY A 299 -18.29 30.58 -5.03
CA GLY A 299 -17.65 29.40 -5.61
C GLY A 299 -17.13 28.37 -4.61
N GLN A 300 -17.40 28.55 -3.31
CA GLN A 300 -16.79 27.75 -2.24
C GLN A 300 -17.77 27.36 -1.15
N VAL A 301 -17.58 26.19 -0.55
CA VAL A 301 -18.27 25.70 0.65
C VAL A 301 -17.24 25.39 1.72
N ASP A 302 -17.44 25.89 2.94
CA ASP A 302 -16.61 25.56 4.10
C ASP A 302 -17.02 24.20 4.67
N LEU A 303 -16.12 23.23 4.60
CA LEU A 303 -16.36 21.87 5.09
C LEU A 303 -16.07 21.73 6.59
N LYS A 304 -15.67 22.79 7.29
CA LYS A 304 -15.57 22.76 8.77
C LYS A 304 -16.89 23.08 9.45
N ALA A 305 -17.89 23.54 8.70
CA ALA A 305 -19.23 23.80 9.23
C ALA A 305 -19.79 22.54 9.92
N GLY A 306 -20.20 22.71 11.18
CA GLY A 306 -20.74 21.64 12.03
C GLY A 306 -19.69 20.76 12.72
N LEU A 307 -18.38 20.92 12.48
CA LEU A 307 -17.34 20.10 13.13
C LEU A 307 -16.90 20.64 14.50
N GLY A 308 -17.32 21.86 14.87
CA GLY A 308 -16.82 22.55 16.06
C GLY A 308 -15.42 23.12 15.83
N THR A 309 -14.63 23.21 16.91
CA THR A 309 -13.24 23.64 16.82
C THR A 309 -12.38 22.53 16.24
N VAL A 310 -11.75 22.80 15.10
CA VAL A 310 -10.87 21.86 14.40
C VAL A 310 -9.43 22.36 14.49
N ASP A 311 -8.57 21.55 15.12
CA ASP A 311 -7.14 21.83 15.17
C ASP A 311 -6.53 21.77 13.76
N LYS A 312 -5.49 22.58 13.51
CA LYS A 312 -4.81 22.56 12.21
C LYS A 312 -4.21 21.19 11.93
N GLY A 313 -4.48 20.65 10.74
CA GLY A 313 -4.00 19.34 10.31
C GLY A 313 -4.85 18.15 10.75
N TYR A 314 -5.93 18.38 11.50
CA TYR A 314 -6.74 17.30 12.08
C TYR A 314 -7.95 16.89 11.22
N TYR A 315 -8.32 17.71 10.23
CA TYR A 315 -9.37 17.39 9.25
C TYR A 315 -9.01 18.00 7.90
N PHE A 316 -8.96 17.16 6.86
CA PHE A 316 -8.76 17.61 5.48
C PHE A 316 -9.27 16.59 4.47
N VAL A 317 -9.44 16.98 3.20
CA VAL A 317 -9.99 16.08 2.17
C VAL A 317 -8.90 15.69 1.18
N THR A 318 -8.71 14.38 1.00
CA THR A 318 -7.65 13.80 0.15
C THR A 318 -8.18 13.22 -1.18
N SER A 319 -9.47 12.86 -1.22
CA SER A 319 -10.13 12.25 -2.38
C SER A 319 -11.15 13.19 -3.04
N PRO A 320 -11.37 13.08 -4.36
CA PRO A 320 -12.37 13.89 -5.05
C PRO A 320 -13.79 13.59 -4.55
N PRO A 321 -14.69 14.60 -4.46
CA PRO A 321 -16.10 14.36 -4.15
C PRO A 321 -16.77 13.45 -5.18
N THR A 322 -17.57 12.50 -4.74
CA THR A 322 -18.28 11.58 -5.64
C THR A 322 -19.59 12.20 -6.11
N LEU A 323 -19.80 12.24 -7.43
CA LEU A 323 -21.01 12.76 -8.04
C LEU A 323 -22.05 11.66 -8.19
N VAL A 324 -23.22 11.83 -7.57
CA VAL A 324 -24.37 10.94 -7.71
C VAL A 324 -25.64 11.78 -7.82
N ARG A 325 -26.46 11.55 -8.85
CA ARG A 325 -27.74 12.27 -9.07
C ARG A 325 -27.69 13.78 -8.79
N GLY A 326 -26.66 14.47 -9.30
CA GLY A 326 -26.51 15.92 -9.14
C GLY A 326 -26.01 16.39 -7.77
N ARG A 327 -25.57 15.48 -6.89
CA ARG A 327 -25.00 15.79 -5.57
C ARG A 327 -23.54 15.37 -5.50
N LEU A 328 -22.74 16.17 -4.79
CA LEU A 328 -21.35 15.91 -4.46
C LEU A 328 -21.29 15.35 -3.03
N VAL A 329 -20.93 14.07 -2.92
CA VAL A 329 -20.78 13.36 -1.64
C VAL A 329 -19.31 13.25 -1.28
N LEU A 330 -18.95 13.59 -0.05
CA LEU A 330 -17.58 13.50 0.43
C LEU A 330 -17.49 13.24 1.94
N GLY A 331 -16.40 12.60 2.33
CA GLY A 331 -15.89 12.49 3.69
C GLY A 331 -14.55 13.23 3.82
N GLY A 332 -13.95 13.15 5.01
CA GLY A 332 -12.62 13.70 5.27
C GLY A 332 -11.65 12.62 5.75
N TRP A 333 -10.36 12.93 5.63
CA TRP A 333 -9.31 12.31 6.42
C TRP A 333 -9.23 13.03 7.77
N VAL A 334 -9.10 12.27 8.85
CA VAL A 334 -8.87 12.82 10.19
C VAL A 334 -7.62 12.22 10.80
N MET A 335 -7.02 12.95 11.74
CA MET A 335 -5.86 12.50 12.50
C MET A 335 -6.29 11.53 13.61
N ASP A 336 -6.73 10.33 13.20
CA ASP A 336 -7.43 9.33 14.00
C ASP A 336 -6.63 8.71 15.16
N GLY A 337 -5.30 8.62 15.08
CA GLY A 337 -4.49 8.06 16.17
C GLY A 337 -4.25 8.95 17.42
N GLN A 338 -4.78 10.19 17.47
CA GLN A 338 -4.31 11.20 18.46
C GLN A 338 -5.21 11.42 19.67
N LYS A 339 -6.55 11.44 19.56
CA LYS A 339 -7.48 11.52 20.71
C LYS A 339 -8.85 10.87 20.43
N ILE A 340 -9.67 10.70 21.48
CA ILE A 340 -11.05 10.14 21.37
C ILE A 340 -12.10 11.11 20.79
N ARG A 341 -11.77 12.40 20.70
CA ARG A 341 -12.70 13.46 20.23
C ARG A 341 -12.07 14.23 19.08
N GLU A 342 -11.56 13.48 18.12
CA GLU A 342 -11.13 14.04 16.83
C GLU A 342 -12.33 14.66 16.08
N PRO A 343 -12.09 15.53 15.08
CA PRO A 343 -13.16 16.02 14.23
C PRO A 343 -14.03 14.88 13.70
N SER A 344 -15.33 15.13 13.55
CA SER A 344 -16.26 14.12 13.07
C SER A 344 -15.88 13.60 11.68
N GLY A 345 -15.99 12.28 11.50
CA GLY A 345 -15.85 11.60 10.21
C GLY A 345 -17.07 11.73 9.29
N VAL A 346 -18.04 12.59 9.64
CA VAL A 346 -19.31 12.81 8.94
C VAL A 346 -19.19 12.82 7.41
N ILE A 347 -20.07 12.06 6.77
CA ILE A 347 -20.25 12.06 5.32
C ILE A 347 -21.30 13.09 4.96
N ARG A 348 -21.04 13.93 3.95
CA ARG A 348 -21.95 15.01 3.60
C ARG A 348 -22.19 15.08 2.11
N ALA A 349 -23.39 15.49 1.74
CA ALA A 349 -23.77 15.78 0.37
C ALA A 349 -24.12 17.24 0.17
N PHE A 350 -23.70 17.78 -0.96
CA PHE A 350 -24.01 19.14 -1.40
C PHE A 350 -24.57 19.09 -2.82
N ASP A 351 -25.55 19.93 -3.11
CA ASP A 351 -26.05 20.12 -4.47
C ASP A 351 -24.91 20.59 -5.39
N ALA A 352 -24.68 19.89 -6.50
CA ALA A 352 -23.52 20.17 -7.37
C ALA A 352 -23.64 21.54 -8.06
N VAL A 353 -24.86 22.06 -8.26
CA VAL A 353 -25.08 23.31 -8.98
C VAL A 353 -24.94 24.54 -8.07
N THR A 354 -25.46 24.44 -6.86
CA THR A 354 -25.64 25.56 -5.92
C THR A 354 -24.72 25.47 -4.72
N GLY A 355 -24.11 24.32 -4.44
CA GLY A 355 -23.30 24.10 -3.24
C GLY A 355 -24.10 24.09 -1.94
N LYS A 356 -25.44 24.09 -2.01
CA LYS A 356 -26.30 24.01 -0.84
C LYS A 356 -26.15 22.64 -0.18
N PHE A 357 -26.12 22.62 1.14
CA PHE A 357 -26.17 21.39 1.92
C PHE A 357 -27.42 20.59 1.56
N SER A 358 -27.25 19.28 1.33
CA SER A 358 -28.35 18.36 1.04
C SER A 358 -28.65 17.48 2.24
N TRP A 359 -27.65 16.74 2.74
CA TRP A 359 -27.77 15.84 3.88
C TRP A 359 -26.40 15.53 4.49
N ALA A 360 -26.42 15.02 5.72
CA ALA A 360 -25.28 14.45 6.42
C ALA A 360 -25.58 13.02 6.86
N PHE A 361 -24.54 12.20 6.99
CA PHE A 361 -24.58 10.95 7.73
C PHE A 361 -23.57 11.05 8.86
N ASP A 362 -24.08 11.39 10.04
CA ASP A 362 -23.35 11.43 11.30
C ASP A 362 -23.47 10.07 11.97
N ILE A 363 -22.37 9.32 12.06
CA ILE A 363 -22.38 7.95 12.60
C ILE A 363 -22.90 7.91 14.04
N GLY A 364 -22.68 8.96 14.84
CA GLY A 364 -23.22 9.03 16.19
C GLY A 364 -24.73 9.22 16.25
N ARG A 365 -25.34 9.72 15.16
CA ARG A 365 -26.78 9.99 15.01
C ARG A 365 -27.25 9.58 13.60
N PRO A 366 -27.22 8.28 13.27
CA PRO A 366 -27.34 7.81 11.89
C PRO A 366 -28.70 8.07 11.25
N ASP A 367 -29.74 8.35 12.06
CA ASP A 367 -31.10 8.65 11.62
C ASP A 367 -31.36 10.18 11.47
N ASP A 368 -30.40 11.02 11.87
CA ASP A 368 -30.46 12.48 11.70
C ASP A 368 -29.57 12.91 10.54
N HIS A 369 -30.20 13.36 9.46
CA HIS A 369 -29.54 13.76 8.23
C HIS A 369 -29.34 15.27 8.06
N GLY A 370 -29.70 16.04 9.08
CA GLY A 370 -29.59 17.49 9.09
C GLY A 370 -28.19 18.00 9.39
N LEU A 371 -28.06 19.32 9.35
CA LEU A 371 -26.99 19.99 10.07
C LEU A 371 -27.27 19.93 11.58
N PRO A 372 -26.24 19.94 12.44
CA PRO A 372 -26.43 20.09 13.87
C PRO A 372 -27.22 21.36 14.16
N PRO A 373 -28.07 21.38 15.21
CA PRO A 373 -28.77 22.59 15.62
C PRO A 373 -27.77 23.72 15.94
N PRO A 374 -28.19 25.00 15.94
CA PRO A 374 -27.31 26.11 16.27
C PRO A 374 -26.56 25.88 17.61
N GLY A 375 -25.23 25.98 17.58
CA GLY A 375 -24.36 25.71 18.74
C GLY A 375 -24.01 24.22 18.95
N GLY A 376 -24.64 23.31 18.19
CA GLY A 376 -24.32 21.89 18.15
C GLY A 376 -23.17 21.57 17.18
N VAL A 377 -22.66 20.35 17.30
CA VAL A 377 -21.64 19.78 16.41
C VAL A 377 -22.02 18.37 15.97
N PHE A 378 -21.48 17.91 14.84
CA PHE A 378 -21.46 16.50 14.47
C PHE A 378 -20.67 15.68 15.49
N THR A 379 -21.00 14.41 15.64
CA THR A 379 -20.41 13.56 16.68
C THR A 379 -18.90 13.41 16.47
N PRO A 380 -18.05 13.92 17.39
CA PRO A 380 -16.60 13.79 17.29
C PRO A 380 -16.12 12.34 17.46
N GLY A 381 -14.96 12.01 16.91
CA GLY A 381 -14.32 10.69 17.06
C GLY A 381 -14.97 9.55 16.25
N THR A 382 -15.92 9.88 15.38
CA THR A 382 -16.61 8.93 14.51
C THR A 382 -15.72 8.47 13.34
N PRO A 383 -15.93 7.25 12.81
CA PRO A 383 -15.21 6.74 11.66
C PRO A 383 -15.21 7.71 10.47
N ASN A 384 -14.04 7.92 9.87
CA ASN A 384 -13.86 8.81 8.74
C ASN A 384 -14.08 8.09 7.40
N SER A 385 -14.03 8.84 6.28
CA SER A 385 -13.95 8.25 4.94
C SER A 385 -13.01 9.11 4.09
N TRP A 386 -11.74 8.68 4.04
CA TRP A 386 -10.70 9.35 3.25
C TRP A 386 -10.50 8.74 1.87
N ALA A 387 -10.92 7.50 1.66
CA ALA A 387 -10.80 6.78 0.40
C ALA A 387 -11.75 7.35 -0.68
N PRO A 388 -11.44 7.20 -1.98
CA PRO A 388 -12.39 7.53 -3.04
C PRO A 388 -13.66 6.67 -2.90
N MET A 389 -14.83 7.26 -3.17
CA MET A 389 -16.12 6.55 -3.14
C MET A 389 -16.55 6.14 -4.56
N SER A 390 -17.58 5.31 -4.69
CA SER A 390 -18.23 5.01 -5.96
C SER A 390 -19.74 5.25 -5.87
N SER A 391 -20.41 5.30 -7.02
CA SER A 391 -21.86 5.53 -7.07
C SER A 391 -22.54 4.80 -8.22
N ASP A 392 -23.82 4.48 -8.01
CA ASP A 392 -24.72 3.94 -9.03
C ASP A 392 -25.96 4.85 -9.12
N ASP A 393 -26.01 5.68 -10.16
CA ASP A 393 -27.14 6.59 -10.41
C ASP A 393 -28.46 5.84 -10.62
N ARG A 394 -28.43 4.60 -11.16
CA ARG A 394 -29.65 3.82 -11.42
C ARG A 394 -30.27 3.37 -10.12
N LEU A 395 -29.45 2.91 -9.17
CA LEU A 395 -29.91 2.54 -7.83
C LEU A 395 -30.12 3.76 -6.93
N GLY A 396 -29.48 4.89 -7.25
CA GLY A 396 -29.50 6.08 -6.39
C GLY A 396 -28.67 5.90 -5.14
N LEU A 397 -27.55 5.19 -5.25
CA LEU A 397 -26.70 4.84 -4.12
C LEU A 397 -25.29 5.42 -4.28
N VAL A 398 -24.73 5.84 -3.16
CA VAL A 398 -23.30 6.10 -3.00
C VAL A 398 -22.70 5.07 -2.05
N TYR A 399 -21.56 4.51 -2.43
CA TYR A 399 -20.86 3.49 -1.68
C TYR A 399 -19.66 4.10 -0.97
N VAL A 400 -19.70 4.11 0.36
CA VAL A 400 -18.77 4.81 1.23
C VAL A 400 -17.94 3.81 2.02
N PRO A 401 -16.65 3.64 1.71
CA PRO A 401 -15.72 2.90 2.55
C PRO A 401 -15.33 3.75 3.78
N THR A 402 -15.30 3.17 4.96
CA THR A 402 -14.99 3.87 6.22
C THR A 402 -13.71 3.36 6.88
N GLY A 403 -13.05 4.27 7.61
CA GLY A 403 -11.99 3.93 8.55
C GLY A 403 -12.53 3.41 9.88
N ASN A 404 -11.72 3.40 10.93
CA ASN A 404 -12.17 3.07 12.29
C ASN A 404 -12.51 4.32 13.14
N ALA A 405 -13.29 4.14 14.20
CA ALA A 405 -13.53 5.18 15.21
C ALA A 405 -12.26 5.46 16.03
N THR A 406 -12.07 6.73 16.44
CA THR A 406 -10.80 7.16 17.03
C THR A 406 -10.70 6.83 18.52
N PRO A 407 -9.51 6.51 19.06
CA PRO A 407 -8.26 6.21 18.34
C PRO A 407 -8.14 4.76 17.83
N ASP A 408 -7.14 4.51 16.99
CA ASP A 408 -7.06 3.28 16.19
C ASP A 408 -6.75 2.00 16.97
N TYR A 409 -5.93 2.09 18.01
CA TYR A 409 -5.36 0.91 18.68
C TYR A 409 -5.98 0.60 20.05
N PHE A 410 -7.02 1.34 20.44
CA PHE A 410 -7.83 1.04 21.63
C PHE A 410 -9.28 1.50 21.44
N GLY A 411 -10.22 0.57 21.58
CA GLY A 411 -11.64 0.72 21.26
C GLY A 411 -12.59 0.63 22.46
N GLY A 412 -12.10 0.52 23.70
CA GLY A 412 -12.94 0.26 24.87
C GLY A 412 -14.09 1.25 25.13
N HIS A 413 -13.96 2.48 24.63
CA HIS A 413 -14.97 3.56 24.70
C HIS A 413 -15.93 3.61 23.51
N ARG A 414 -15.68 2.84 22.44
CA ARG A 414 -16.48 2.86 21.22
C ARG A 414 -17.92 2.46 21.49
N THR A 415 -18.84 3.13 20.80
CA THR A 415 -20.27 2.88 20.88
C THR A 415 -20.69 1.77 19.93
N ALA A 416 -21.94 1.31 20.05
CA ALA A 416 -22.50 0.33 19.11
C ALA A 416 -22.54 0.85 17.65
N ASN A 417 -22.68 2.17 17.46
CA ASN A 417 -22.65 2.76 16.12
C ASN A 417 -21.22 2.82 15.56
N ASP A 418 -20.24 3.13 16.40
CA ASP A 418 -18.83 3.05 16.02
C ASP A 418 -18.49 1.63 15.57
N ASP A 419 -18.89 0.62 16.36
CA ASP A 419 -18.67 -0.77 16.02
C ASP A 419 -19.47 -1.22 14.80
N ARG A 420 -20.63 -0.63 14.50
CA ARG A 420 -21.43 -1.00 13.32
C ARG A 420 -20.86 -0.45 12.01
N TYR A 421 -20.27 0.74 12.06
CA TYR A 421 -19.89 1.50 10.86
C TYR A 421 -18.38 1.74 10.71
N SER A 422 -17.55 1.27 11.65
CA SER A 422 -16.09 1.22 11.49
C SER A 422 -15.66 0.11 10.53
N SER A 423 -14.62 0.39 9.75
CA SER A 423 -13.95 -0.57 8.85
C SER A 423 -14.97 -1.31 7.98
N ALA A 424 -15.87 -0.54 7.38
CA ALA A 424 -17.05 -1.02 6.68
C ALA A 424 -17.18 -0.39 5.28
N VAL A 425 -18.06 -0.97 4.46
CA VAL A 425 -18.61 -0.31 3.28
C VAL A 425 -20.09 -0.07 3.49
N LEU A 426 -20.51 1.18 3.32
CA LEU A 426 -21.89 1.64 3.48
C LEU A 426 -22.49 1.94 2.12
N ALA A 427 -23.75 1.56 1.88
CA ALA A 427 -24.55 2.13 0.81
C ALA A 427 -25.51 3.15 1.39
N LEU A 428 -25.30 4.42 1.05
CA LEU A 428 -26.18 5.51 1.45
C LEU A 428 -27.10 5.88 0.28
N ASP A 429 -28.35 6.21 0.58
CA ASP A 429 -29.27 6.78 -0.38
C ASP A 429 -28.78 8.19 -0.80
N ALA A 430 -28.66 8.41 -2.10
CA ALA A 430 -28.10 9.63 -2.64
C ALA A 430 -28.98 10.87 -2.36
N GLU A 431 -30.29 10.71 -2.15
CA GLU A 431 -31.22 11.82 -1.98
C GLU A 431 -31.26 12.32 -0.53
N ASN A 432 -31.13 11.43 0.45
CA ASN A 432 -31.35 11.75 1.86
C ASN A 432 -30.27 11.27 2.84
N GLY A 433 -29.28 10.50 2.40
CA GLY A 433 -28.17 10.04 3.25
C GLY A 433 -28.48 8.85 4.15
N SER A 434 -29.69 8.28 4.07
CA SER A 434 -30.09 7.12 4.87
C SER A 434 -29.30 5.85 4.47
N VAL A 435 -28.97 5.04 5.46
CA VAL A 435 -28.25 3.77 5.23
C VAL A 435 -29.21 2.75 4.61
N ARG A 436 -28.89 2.30 3.41
CA ARG A 436 -29.63 1.23 2.72
C ARG A 436 -29.13 -0.15 3.14
N TRP A 437 -27.81 -0.26 3.29
CA TRP A 437 -27.14 -1.40 3.91
C TRP A 437 -25.72 -1.00 4.34
N SER A 438 -25.14 -1.79 5.25
CA SER A 438 -23.74 -1.68 5.67
C SER A 438 -23.13 -3.07 5.76
N PHE A 439 -21.89 -3.25 5.31
CA PHE A 439 -21.14 -4.48 5.45
C PHE A 439 -19.81 -4.20 6.16
N GLN A 440 -19.63 -4.78 7.34
CA GLN A 440 -18.40 -4.60 8.11
C GLN A 440 -17.33 -5.60 7.65
N THR A 441 -16.13 -5.10 7.41
CA THR A 441 -14.99 -5.92 6.97
C THR A 441 -14.05 -6.29 8.11
N THR A 442 -14.08 -5.54 9.21
CA THR A 442 -13.36 -5.84 10.46
C THR A 442 -14.25 -5.45 11.64
N HIS A 443 -14.69 -6.42 12.43
CA HIS A 443 -15.42 -6.19 13.68
C HIS A 443 -14.50 -5.60 14.75
N HIS A 444 -14.88 -4.47 15.34
CA HIS A 444 -14.15 -3.83 16.45
C HIS A 444 -12.63 -3.70 16.17
N ASP A 445 -12.28 -2.88 15.18
CA ASP A 445 -10.91 -2.78 14.64
C ASP A 445 -9.90 -2.15 15.60
N LEU A 446 -8.82 -2.87 15.94
CA LEU A 446 -7.74 -2.41 16.82
C LEU A 446 -6.38 -2.34 16.11
N TRP A 447 -6.38 -2.35 14.78
CA TRP A 447 -5.19 -2.60 13.95
C TRP A 447 -4.96 -1.58 12.84
N ASP A 448 -5.79 -0.53 12.75
CA ASP A 448 -5.82 0.40 11.61
C ASP A 448 -6.08 -0.37 10.30
N TYR A 449 -7.11 -1.21 10.30
CA TYR A 449 -7.63 -1.90 9.12
C TYR A 449 -8.82 -1.15 8.50
N ASP A 450 -8.66 0.17 8.36
CA ASP A 450 -9.47 1.01 7.48
C ASP A 450 -9.79 0.32 6.15
N VAL A 451 -10.97 0.57 5.60
CA VAL A 451 -11.30 0.17 4.24
C VAL A 451 -10.76 1.26 3.30
N PRO A 452 -9.59 1.04 2.64
CA PRO A 452 -8.84 2.16 2.08
C PRO A 452 -9.20 2.40 0.60
N ALA A 453 -9.87 1.44 -0.03
CA ALA A 453 -10.01 1.34 -1.48
C ALA A 453 -11.41 1.76 -1.95
N GLN A 454 -11.46 2.35 -3.15
CA GLN A 454 -12.70 2.63 -3.84
C GLN A 454 -13.52 1.34 -4.04
N PRO A 455 -14.78 1.28 -3.58
CA PRO A 455 -15.66 0.15 -3.86
C PRO A 455 -15.83 0.03 -5.38
N THR A 456 -15.48 -1.11 -5.97
CA THR A 456 -15.43 -1.27 -7.43
C THR A 456 -16.67 -2.00 -7.93
N LEU A 457 -17.53 -1.30 -8.68
CA LEU A 457 -18.77 -1.86 -9.23
C LEU A 457 -18.47 -2.66 -10.49
N VAL A 458 -19.09 -3.83 -10.59
CA VAL A 458 -18.96 -4.71 -11.75
C VAL A 458 -20.34 -5.18 -12.21
N ASP A 459 -20.52 -5.20 -13.53
CA ASP A 459 -21.63 -5.86 -14.19
C ASP A 459 -21.05 -7.09 -14.92
N LEU A 460 -21.35 -8.29 -14.41
CA LEU A 460 -20.85 -9.54 -14.98
C LEU A 460 -22.00 -10.34 -15.64
N PRO A 461 -21.74 -11.12 -16.71
CA PRO A 461 -22.64 -12.11 -17.26
C PRO A 461 -23.42 -12.95 -16.24
N GLY A 462 -24.64 -13.34 -16.63
CA GLY A 462 -25.61 -13.96 -15.72
C GLY A 462 -26.42 -12.96 -14.89
N GLY A 463 -26.28 -11.66 -15.18
CA GLY A 463 -27.03 -10.59 -14.50
C GLY A 463 -26.44 -10.19 -13.15
N VAL A 464 -25.22 -10.61 -12.85
CA VAL A 464 -24.55 -10.31 -11.57
C VAL A 464 -24.15 -8.84 -11.54
N ARG A 465 -24.72 -8.09 -10.58
CA ARG A 465 -24.42 -6.68 -10.32
C ARG A 465 -23.74 -6.55 -8.97
N GLY A 466 -22.41 -6.58 -8.99
CA GLY A 466 -21.64 -6.68 -7.77
C GLY A 466 -20.82 -5.44 -7.43
N LEU A 467 -20.27 -5.45 -6.22
CA LEU A 467 -19.33 -4.52 -5.65
C LEU A 467 -18.18 -5.32 -5.05
N LEU A 468 -16.97 -5.04 -5.50
CA LEU A 468 -15.74 -5.59 -4.94
C LEU A 468 -15.19 -4.59 -3.93
N GLN A 469 -15.01 -5.03 -2.68
CA GLN A 469 -14.42 -4.23 -1.61
C GLN A 469 -13.07 -4.80 -1.17
N PRO A 470 -11.95 -4.27 -1.69
CA PRO A 470 -10.61 -4.60 -1.19
C PRO A 470 -10.36 -3.97 0.19
N THR A 471 -9.53 -4.64 1.01
CA THR A 471 -9.26 -4.26 2.40
C THR A 471 -7.77 -4.35 2.78
N LYS A 472 -7.37 -3.61 3.82
CA LYS A 472 -6.02 -3.71 4.41
C LYS A 472 -5.72 -5.11 4.97
N ARG A 473 -6.74 -5.92 5.31
CA ARG A 473 -6.55 -7.33 5.71
C ARG A 473 -6.05 -8.23 4.57
N GLY A 474 -6.12 -7.75 3.32
CA GLY A 474 -5.86 -8.56 2.13
C GLY A 474 -7.07 -9.39 1.69
N GLU A 475 -8.22 -9.19 2.30
CA GLU A 475 -9.49 -9.80 1.87
C GLU A 475 -10.16 -8.90 0.81
N ILE A 476 -10.88 -9.52 -0.13
CA ILE A 476 -11.76 -8.83 -1.07
C ILE A 476 -13.18 -9.38 -0.91
N PHE A 477 -14.10 -8.56 -0.43
CA PHE A 477 -15.50 -8.95 -0.28
C PHE A 477 -16.26 -8.67 -1.58
N PHE A 478 -16.90 -9.69 -2.15
CA PHE A 478 -17.71 -9.54 -3.35
C PHE A 478 -19.19 -9.54 -2.95
N LEU A 479 -19.81 -8.36 -3.01
CA LEU A 479 -21.16 -8.10 -2.48
C LEU A 479 -22.13 -7.77 -3.63
N ASP A 480 -23.40 -8.12 -3.47
CA ASP A 480 -24.47 -7.58 -4.31
C ASP A 480 -24.62 -6.10 -3.99
N ARG A 481 -24.44 -5.24 -5.00
CA ARG A 481 -24.34 -3.80 -4.77
C ARG A 481 -25.67 -3.15 -4.37
N ALA A 482 -26.81 -3.82 -4.56
CA ALA A 482 -28.11 -3.32 -4.16
C ALA A 482 -28.46 -3.69 -2.71
N THR A 483 -27.96 -4.83 -2.22
CA THR A 483 -28.37 -5.40 -0.92
C THR A 483 -27.25 -5.53 0.11
N GLY A 484 -25.99 -5.44 -0.30
CA GLY A 484 -24.82 -5.65 0.56
C GLY A 484 -24.57 -7.11 0.94
N LYS A 485 -25.37 -8.05 0.43
CA LYS A 485 -25.20 -9.49 0.71
C LYS A 485 -24.02 -10.06 -0.06
N PRO A 486 -23.19 -10.94 0.53
CA PRO A 486 -22.12 -11.59 -0.20
C PRO A 486 -22.62 -12.39 -1.42
N ILE A 487 -22.03 -12.16 -2.58
CA ILE A 487 -22.21 -12.96 -3.80
C ILE A 487 -21.41 -14.26 -3.70
N LEU A 488 -20.19 -14.18 -3.17
CA LEU A 488 -19.36 -15.34 -2.86
C LEU A 488 -19.33 -15.60 -1.34
N PRO A 489 -19.05 -16.84 -0.91
CA PRO A 489 -19.11 -17.20 0.51
C PRO A 489 -18.19 -16.34 1.39
N VAL A 490 -18.73 -15.91 2.53
CA VAL A 490 -18.03 -15.26 3.63
C VAL A 490 -18.27 -16.08 4.89
N GLU A 491 -17.21 -16.36 5.64
CA GLU A 491 -17.26 -17.14 6.88
C GLU A 491 -16.87 -16.28 8.09
N GLU A 492 -17.68 -16.32 9.14
CA GLU A 492 -17.26 -15.85 10.47
C GLU A 492 -16.32 -16.86 11.10
N ARG A 493 -15.08 -16.45 11.41
CA ARG A 493 -14.08 -17.33 12.03
C ARG A 493 -13.68 -16.82 13.41
N PRO A 494 -13.51 -17.71 14.40
CA PRO A 494 -12.95 -17.35 15.69
C PRO A 494 -11.56 -16.72 15.54
N VAL A 495 -11.31 -15.65 16.31
CA VAL A 495 -10.04 -14.92 16.28
C VAL A 495 -9.40 -14.85 17.66
N PRO A 496 -8.07 -14.61 17.77
CA PRO A 496 -7.38 -14.52 19.05
C PRO A 496 -8.06 -13.55 20.04
N GLN A 497 -8.07 -13.96 21.31
CA GLN A 497 -8.67 -13.20 22.41
C GLN A 497 -7.58 -12.76 23.42
N GLY A 498 -7.98 -12.17 24.54
CA GLY A 498 -7.06 -11.71 25.60
C GLY A 498 -6.67 -10.25 25.39
N ALA A 499 -7.60 -9.36 25.71
CA ALA A 499 -7.47 -7.92 25.61
C ALA A 499 -6.75 -7.33 26.83
N VAL A 500 -6.24 -6.10 26.69
CA VAL A 500 -5.81 -5.30 27.84
C VAL A 500 -7.02 -4.85 28.68
N PRO A 501 -6.84 -4.50 29.96
CA PRO A 501 -7.93 -4.00 30.80
C PRO A 501 -8.70 -2.84 30.16
N GLY A 502 -10.03 -2.92 30.18
CA GLY A 502 -10.92 -1.90 29.63
C GLY A 502 -11.19 -2.04 28.12
N GLU A 503 -10.53 -2.96 27.43
CA GLU A 503 -10.78 -3.24 26.00
C GLU A 503 -11.85 -4.33 25.80
N ARG A 504 -12.61 -4.23 24.70
CA ARG A 504 -13.47 -5.32 24.20
C ARG A 504 -12.88 -5.91 22.92
N LEU A 505 -13.22 -7.16 22.64
CA LEU A 505 -12.83 -7.84 21.42
C LEU A 505 -14.05 -8.46 20.76
N SER A 506 -14.05 -8.48 19.43
CA SER A 506 -14.96 -9.37 18.70
C SER A 506 -14.52 -10.82 18.86
N LYS A 507 -15.49 -11.73 18.98
CA LYS A 507 -15.22 -13.18 19.05
C LYS A 507 -14.86 -13.77 17.69
N THR A 508 -15.39 -13.17 16.62
CA THR A 508 -15.20 -13.63 15.24
C THR A 508 -14.85 -12.47 14.31
N GLN A 509 -14.36 -12.79 13.12
CA GLN A 509 -14.18 -11.86 12.01
C GLN A 509 -14.68 -12.49 10.71
N PRO A 510 -15.17 -11.68 9.75
CA PRO A 510 -15.56 -12.16 8.44
C PRO A 510 -14.31 -12.45 7.60
N TYR A 511 -14.31 -13.56 6.86
CA TYR A 511 -13.27 -13.92 5.89
C TYR A 511 -13.91 -14.25 4.55
N SER A 512 -13.37 -13.69 3.46
CA SER A 512 -13.91 -13.85 2.10
C SER A 512 -13.38 -15.13 1.46
N VAL A 513 -13.87 -16.28 1.91
CA VAL A 513 -13.34 -17.61 1.53
C VAL A 513 -13.60 -17.99 0.08
N GLY A 514 -14.54 -17.31 -0.58
CA GLY A 514 -14.78 -17.45 -2.01
C GLY A 514 -13.81 -16.67 -2.91
N MET A 515 -12.97 -15.80 -2.34
CA MET A 515 -11.92 -15.06 -3.04
C MET A 515 -10.54 -15.45 -2.51
N PRO A 516 -9.44 -15.24 -3.28
CA PRO A 516 -8.11 -15.42 -2.74
C PRO A 516 -7.81 -14.34 -1.70
N SER A 517 -7.15 -14.71 -0.61
CA SER A 517 -6.59 -13.75 0.35
C SER A 517 -5.22 -13.27 -0.12
N PHE A 518 -4.99 -11.97 0.02
CA PHE A 518 -3.77 -11.26 -0.38
C PHE A 518 -2.93 -10.79 0.82
N GLY A 519 -3.29 -11.19 2.04
CA GLY A 519 -2.55 -10.84 3.26
C GLY A 519 -1.20 -11.57 3.40
N GLY A 520 -0.95 -12.58 2.58
CA GLY A 520 0.27 -13.38 2.62
C GLY A 520 0.23 -14.53 3.63
N PRO A 521 1.22 -15.43 3.59
CA PRO A 521 1.26 -16.58 4.48
C PRO A 521 1.42 -16.17 5.95
N ARG A 522 0.90 -16.99 6.86
CA ARG A 522 1.06 -16.78 8.30
C ARG A 522 2.54 -16.68 8.67
N PRO A 523 2.99 -15.59 9.33
CA PRO A 523 4.35 -15.44 9.81
C PRO A 523 4.80 -16.56 10.75
N THR A 524 6.03 -17.02 10.60
CA THR A 524 6.69 -17.99 11.48
C THR A 524 8.13 -17.59 11.72
N GLU A 525 8.74 -18.10 12.80
CA GLU A 525 10.16 -17.85 13.09
C GLU A 525 11.06 -18.27 11.91
N LYS A 526 10.75 -19.41 11.26
CA LYS A 526 11.51 -19.91 10.11
C LYS A 526 11.46 -18.96 8.91
N GLY A 527 10.32 -18.26 8.75
CA GLY A 527 10.09 -17.27 7.70
C GLY A 527 10.67 -15.89 7.99
N MET A 528 11.44 -15.74 9.08
CA MET A 528 12.19 -14.51 9.33
C MET A 528 13.45 -14.45 8.46
N TRP A 529 13.81 -13.24 8.08
CA TRP A 529 14.76 -12.94 7.03
C TRP A 529 15.78 -11.89 7.47
N GLY A 530 16.80 -11.73 6.64
CA GLY A 530 17.86 -10.76 6.80
C GLY A 530 18.80 -10.80 5.61
N LEU A 531 19.73 -9.86 5.54
CA LEU A 531 20.83 -9.88 4.59
C LEU A 531 21.87 -10.96 4.94
N THR A 532 22.02 -11.26 6.23
CA THR A 532 22.99 -12.21 6.78
C THR A 532 22.34 -13.08 7.88
N PRO A 533 23.00 -14.15 8.35
CA PRO A 533 22.52 -14.91 9.50
C PRO A 533 22.42 -14.06 10.79
N ILE A 534 23.16 -12.95 10.88
CA ILE A 534 23.21 -12.11 12.10
C ILE A 534 21.91 -11.32 12.25
N ASP A 535 21.53 -10.54 11.24
CA ASP A 535 20.29 -9.77 11.28
C ASP A 535 19.06 -10.67 11.11
N GLN A 536 19.20 -11.82 10.45
CA GLN A 536 18.18 -12.87 10.52
C GLN A 536 17.96 -13.36 11.95
N ALA A 537 19.03 -13.64 12.72
CA ALA A 537 18.91 -14.04 14.12
C ALA A 537 18.22 -12.94 14.96
N MET A 538 18.55 -11.67 14.72
CA MET A 538 17.87 -10.54 15.36
C MET A 538 16.37 -10.52 15.04
N CYS A 539 15.99 -10.71 13.78
CA CYS A 539 14.58 -10.78 13.37
C CYS A 539 13.84 -11.97 14.00
N ARG A 540 14.50 -13.15 14.09
CA ARG A 540 13.95 -14.33 14.79
C ARG A 540 13.75 -14.06 16.28
N ILE A 541 14.69 -13.39 16.94
CA ILE A 541 14.57 -12.98 18.34
C ILE A 541 13.37 -12.04 18.51
N ARG A 542 13.27 -11.00 17.69
CA ARG A 542 12.14 -10.06 17.75
C ARG A 542 10.80 -10.76 17.51
N PHE A 543 10.73 -11.67 16.54
CA PHE A 543 9.55 -12.49 16.32
C PHE A 543 9.17 -13.29 17.56
N ARG A 544 10.13 -13.93 18.24
CA ARG A 544 9.89 -14.71 19.46
C ARG A 544 9.58 -13.86 20.69
N GLN A 545 10.00 -12.60 20.72
CA GLN A 545 9.63 -11.64 21.76
C GLN A 545 8.22 -11.08 21.57
N ALA A 546 7.70 -11.13 20.35
CA ALA A 546 6.37 -10.66 20.03
C ALA A 546 5.32 -11.76 20.20
N ARG A 547 4.12 -11.32 20.56
CA ARG A 547 2.91 -12.12 20.50
C ARG A 547 2.39 -12.17 19.07
N PHE A 548 2.09 -13.37 18.57
CA PHE A 548 1.43 -13.58 17.29
C PHE A 548 0.57 -14.86 17.29
N ASP A 549 -0.69 -14.70 17.68
CA ASP A 549 -1.66 -15.79 17.75
C ASP A 549 -2.50 -15.90 16.46
N GLY A 550 -2.46 -14.87 15.61
CA GLY A 550 -3.13 -14.77 14.32
C GLY A 550 -3.11 -13.33 13.77
N ASP A 551 -3.70 -13.13 12.59
CA ASP A 551 -3.88 -11.84 11.91
C ASP A 551 -4.66 -10.79 12.72
N MET A 552 -5.38 -11.27 13.75
CA MET A 552 -6.23 -10.50 14.67
C MET A 552 -5.72 -10.58 16.11
N THR A 553 -4.40 -10.69 16.30
CA THR A 553 -3.80 -10.67 17.65
C THR A 553 -4.00 -9.29 18.27
N PRO A 554 -4.73 -9.15 19.40
CA PRO A 554 -4.90 -7.86 20.05
C PRO A 554 -3.56 -7.36 20.62
N LEU A 555 -3.36 -6.05 20.61
CA LEU A 555 -2.13 -5.45 21.10
C LEU A 555 -2.00 -5.64 22.62
N SER A 556 -0.76 -5.79 23.10
CA SER A 556 -0.42 -5.97 24.50
C SER A 556 0.44 -4.82 25.04
N THR A 557 0.39 -4.63 26.36
CA THR A 557 1.31 -3.76 27.11
C THR A 557 2.57 -4.48 27.57
N GLU A 558 2.56 -5.81 27.64
CA GLU A 558 3.66 -6.62 28.19
C GLU A 558 4.65 -7.01 27.10
N HIS A 559 4.14 -7.50 25.98
CA HIS A 559 4.91 -7.93 24.82
C HIS A 559 4.54 -7.11 23.59
N PRO A 560 5.50 -6.83 22.70
CA PRO A 560 5.16 -6.38 21.35
C PRO A 560 4.21 -7.37 20.67
N THR A 561 3.42 -6.89 19.73
CA THR A 561 2.45 -7.66 18.96
C THR A 561 2.80 -7.51 17.49
N LEU A 562 2.89 -8.63 16.78
CA LEU A 562 3.06 -8.62 15.33
C LEU A 562 1.68 -8.44 14.68
N THR A 563 1.47 -7.33 13.98
CA THR A 563 0.27 -7.10 13.17
C THR A 563 0.57 -7.51 11.73
N TRP A 564 -0.29 -8.35 11.15
CA TRP A 564 -0.08 -8.96 9.84
C TRP A 564 -1.40 -9.17 9.08
N PRO A 565 -1.59 -8.53 7.91
CA PRO A 565 -0.75 -7.48 7.31
C PRO A 565 -0.61 -6.25 8.21
N GLY A 566 0.36 -5.38 7.94
CA GLY A 566 0.50 -4.11 8.65
C GLY A 566 -0.51 -3.03 8.21
N TYR A 567 -0.36 -1.80 8.69
CA TYR A 567 -1.23 -0.67 8.38
C TYR A 567 -1.15 -0.21 6.90
N LEU A 568 -0.05 -0.50 6.20
CA LEU A 568 0.04 -0.36 4.73
C LEU A 568 -0.80 -1.41 3.98
N GLY A 569 -1.43 -2.31 4.74
CA GLY A 569 -2.39 -3.31 4.31
C GLY A 569 -1.79 -4.44 3.49
N GLY A 570 -2.69 -5.33 3.07
CA GLY A 570 -2.58 -6.12 1.85
C GLY A 570 -2.90 -5.24 0.66
N ILE A 571 -4.14 -4.75 0.55
CA ILE A 571 -4.58 -3.88 -0.55
C ILE A 571 -4.93 -2.50 0.04
N ASP A 572 -4.21 -1.46 -0.41
CA ASP A 572 -4.38 -0.08 0.04
C ASP A 572 -5.28 0.72 -0.95
N TRP A 573 -5.25 2.05 -0.90
CA TRP A 573 -6.18 2.96 -1.59
C TRP A 573 -6.17 2.89 -3.11
N GLY A 574 -5.10 2.35 -3.68
CA GLY A 574 -5.03 2.02 -5.11
C GLY A 574 -6.14 1.09 -5.58
N GLY A 575 -6.68 0.27 -4.68
CA GLY A 575 -7.76 -0.66 -4.95
C GLY A 575 -7.43 -1.66 -6.06
N VAL A 576 -8.44 -2.01 -6.85
CA VAL A 576 -8.32 -2.98 -7.94
C VAL A 576 -8.74 -2.34 -9.26
N SER A 577 -8.27 -2.91 -10.36
CA SER A 577 -8.86 -2.64 -11.69
C SER A 577 -9.54 -3.89 -12.21
N VAL A 578 -10.58 -3.72 -13.02
CA VAL A 578 -11.35 -4.83 -13.59
C VAL A 578 -11.33 -4.74 -15.10
N ASP A 579 -11.02 -5.85 -15.78
CA ASP A 579 -11.30 -6.04 -17.20
C ASP A 579 -12.61 -6.84 -17.32
N PRO A 580 -13.76 -6.18 -17.47
CA PRO A 580 -15.05 -6.85 -17.55
C PRO A 580 -15.20 -7.74 -18.79
N GLY A 581 -14.52 -7.40 -19.90
CA GLY A 581 -14.56 -8.21 -21.12
C GLY A 581 -13.83 -9.55 -20.96
N ARG A 582 -12.80 -9.58 -20.11
CA ARG A 582 -12.09 -10.82 -19.75
C ARG A 582 -12.55 -11.44 -18.43
N GLY A 583 -13.42 -10.76 -17.67
CA GLY A 583 -13.82 -11.19 -16.34
C GLY A 583 -12.66 -11.26 -15.34
N LEU A 584 -11.64 -10.41 -15.51
CA LEU A 584 -10.42 -10.43 -14.70
C LEU A 584 -10.36 -9.22 -13.77
N MET A 585 -10.03 -9.45 -12.51
CA MET A 585 -9.68 -8.42 -11.54
C MET A 585 -8.17 -8.42 -11.32
N ILE A 586 -7.53 -7.26 -11.42
CA ILE A 586 -6.12 -7.07 -11.14
C ILE A 586 -5.95 -6.50 -9.74
N VAL A 587 -5.07 -7.14 -8.97
CA VAL A 587 -4.82 -6.83 -7.56
C VAL A 587 -3.32 -6.71 -7.33
N ASN A 588 -2.83 -5.54 -6.91
CA ASN A 588 -1.53 -5.42 -6.28
C ASN A 588 -1.67 -5.45 -4.76
N ASN A 589 -0.74 -6.13 -4.08
CA ASN A 589 -0.79 -6.27 -2.63
C ASN A 589 0.57 -6.13 -1.96
N ASN A 590 0.55 -5.79 -0.67
CA ASN A 590 1.67 -5.68 0.26
C ASN A 590 1.67 -6.86 1.25
N GLN A 591 2.86 -7.25 1.69
CA GLN A 591 3.10 -8.31 2.67
C GLN A 591 4.16 -7.82 3.66
N VAL A 592 3.82 -6.74 4.37
CA VAL A 592 4.69 -6.12 5.38
C VAL A 592 3.96 -6.03 6.71
N GLY A 593 4.58 -6.56 7.77
CA GLY A 593 4.03 -6.55 9.11
C GLY A 593 4.44 -5.33 9.93
N ASN A 594 3.74 -5.09 11.03
CA ASN A 594 4.10 -4.10 12.03
C ASN A 594 4.45 -4.73 13.38
N TYR A 595 5.29 -4.04 14.15
CA TYR A 595 5.76 -4.44 15.46
C TYR A 595 5.23 -3.46 16.51
N ASN A 596 4.01 -3.73 16.96
CA ASN A 596 3.17 -2.78 17.68
C ASN A 596 3.16 -3.06 19.18
N ARG A 597 2.90 -2.05 20.02
CA ARG A 597 2.73 -2.25 21.47
C ARG A 597 1.87 -1.14 22.06
N LEU A 598 1.03 -1.47 23.03
CA LEU A 598 0.36 -0.47 23.86
C LEU A 598 1.30 0.04 24.96
N ILE A 599 1.24 1.34 25.23
CA ILE A 599 1.99 2.00 26.30
C ILE A 599 0.97 2.48 27.33
N PRO A 600 0.99 1.99 28.59
CA PRO A 600 0.12 2.50 29.64
C PRO A 600 0.23 4.03 29.78
N ARG A 601 -0.90 4.72 29.96
CA ARG A 601 -0.98 6.19 29.99
C ARG A 601 0.07 6.83 30.91
N ALA A 602 0.22 6.34 32.14
CA ALA A 602 1.21 6.86 33.09
C ALA A 602 2.68 6.73 32.62
N VAL A 603 2.98 5.76 31.77
CA VAL A 603 4.31 5.62 31.14
C VAL A 603 4.43 6.62 29.99
N ALA A 604 3.40 6.73 29.14
CA ALA A 604 3.37 7.66 28.02
C ALA A 604 3.53 9.11 28.48
N ASP A 605 2.86 9.50 29.56
CA ASP A 605 2.92 10.85 30.13
C ASP A 605 4.34 11.16 30.67
N ARG A 606 4.99 10.19 31.32
CA ARG A 606 6.39 10.32 31.78
C ARG A 606 7.38 10.41 30.62
N GLN A 607 7.09 9.76 29.50
CA GLN A 607 7.87 9.84 28.27
C GLN A 607 7.59 11.11 27.48
N GLY A 608 6.61 11.93 27.89
CA GLY A 608 6.23 13.15 27.19
C GLY A 608 5.52 12.90 25.86
N ILE A 609 4.89 11.73 25.67
CA ILE A 609 4.10 11.44 24.46
C ILE A 609 2.84 12.31 24.49
N ARG A 610 2.72 13.22 23.53
CA ARG A 610 1.61 14.17 23.39
C ARG A 610 1.00 14.10 21.98
N PRO A 611 -0.26 14.51 21.81
CA PRO A 611 -0.85 14.65 20.48
C PRO A 611 0.00 15.51 19.56
N MET A 612 0.04 15.13 18.28
CA MET A 612 0.70 15.92 17.26
C MET A 612 0.08 17.31 17.14
N THR A 613 0.89 18.29 16.74
CA THR A 613 0.43 19.65 16.48
C THR A 613 0.99 20.12 15.14
N ALA A 614 0.46 21.20 14.58
CA ALA A 614 1.01 21.76 13.34
C ALA A 614 2.51 22.14 13.45
N ALA A 615 3.01 22.38 14.66
CA ALA A 615 4.43 22.65 14.92
C ALA A 615 5.27 21.37 15.15
N HIS A 616 4.63 20.27 15.52
CA HIS A 616 5.27 19.00 15.87
C HIS A 616 4.48 17.84 15.23
N MET A 617 4.72 17.62 13.94
CA MET A 617 4.27 16.44 13.21
C MET A 617 5.39 15.40 13.24
N SER A 618 5.05 14.12 13.40
CA SER A 618 6.02 13.04 13.30
C SER A 618 6.03 12.42 11.90
N ASP A 619 7.17 11.82 11.55
CA ASP A 619 7.24 10.91 10.41
C ASP A 619 6.42 9.64 10.65
N VAL A 620 6.36 8.80 9.62
CA VAL A 620 5.65 7.52 9.61
C VAL A 620 6.22 6.57 10.66
N GLY A 621 5.38 6.15 11.60
CA GLY A 621 5.73 5.23 12.69
C GLY A 621 6.27 5.93 13.94
N GLY A 622 6.21 5.22 15.07
CA GLY A 622 6.58 5.72 16.39
C GLY A 622 5.40 5.77 17.37
N PRO A 623 5.52 6.54 18.45
CA PRO A 623 4.46 6.67 19.45
C PRO A 623 3.26 7.47 18.91
N VAL A 624 2.06 6.95 19.12
CA VAL A 624 0.78 7.63 18.88
C VAL A 624 0.08 7.90 20.21
N ALA A 625 -0.44 9.11 20.38
CA ALA A 625 -0.77 9.64 21.70
C ALA A 625 -2.06 9.08 22.30
N GLN A 626 -3.08 8.82 21.48
CA GLN A 626 -4.40 8.30 21.89
C GLN A 626 -4.99 8.97 23.16
N MET A 627 -4.96 10.30 23.24
CA MET A 627 -5.41 11.02 24.43
C MET A 627 -6.89 10.78 24.75
N GLY A 628 -7.19 10.63 26.04
CA GLY A 628 -8.52 10.32 26.56
C GLY A 628 -8.78 8.84 26.81
N VAL A 629 -7.84 7.96 26.49
CA VAL A 629 -7.87 6.53 26.86
C VAL A 629 -6.66 6.11 27.69
N ALA A 630 -6.76 4.92 28.29
CA ALA A 630 -5.79 4.35 29.22
C ALA A 630 -4.43 3.98 28.60
N TYR A 631 -4.30 4.01 27.27
CA TYR A 631 -3.10 3.60 26.56
C TYR A 631 -2.77 4.56 25.41
N ALA A 632 -1.49 4.92 25.29
CA ALA A 632 -0.88 5.31 24.01
C ALA A 632 -0.47 4.03 23.26
N ALA A 633 0.00 4.15 22.01
CA ALA A 633 0.56 3.02 21.28
C ALA A 633 1.91 3.36 20.64
N HIS A 634 2.71 2.36 20.34
CA HIS A 634 3.92 2.48 19.54
C HIS A 634 3.75 1.59 18.30
N ILE A 635 3.76 2.20 17.12
CA ILE A 635 3.45 1.54 15.85
C ILE A 635 4.67 1.66 14.94
N ALA A 636 5.22 0.54 14.49
CA ALA A 636 6.42 0.57 13.64
C ALA A 636 6.40 -0.54 12.60
N PRO A 637 6.95 -0.33 11.39
CA PRO A 637 7.21 -1.43 10.46
C PRO A 637 8.09 -2.50 11.11
N PHE A 638 7.83 -3.77 10.82
CA PHE A 638 8.60 -4.89 11.39
C PHE A 638 9.94 -5.05 10.64
N LEU A 639 10.91 -4.23 11.03
CA LEU A 639 12.23 -4.16 10.39
C LEU A 639 13.35 -4.60 11.34
N SER A 640 14.44 -5.05 10.75
CA SER A 640 15.73 -5.21 11.42
C SER A 640 16.37 -3.85 11.73
N PRO A 641 17.41 -3.79 12.57
CA PRO A 641 18.19 -2.56 12.77
C PRO A 641 18.79 -1.97 11.48
N LEU A 642 18.90 -2.77 10.42
CA LEU A 642 19.33 -2.32 9.09
C LEU A 642 18.17 -1.81 8.23
N ALA A 643 16.99 -1.54 8.81
CA ALA A 643 15.78 -1.11 8.09
C ALA A 643 15.31 -2.09 7.00
N ILE A 644 15.66 -3.38 7.12
CA ILE A 644 15.22 -4.45 6.21
C ILE A 644 13.99 -5.12 6.82
N PRO A 645 12.92 -5.41 6.06
CA PRO A 645 11.78 -6.14 6.60
C PRO A 645 12.19 -7.50 7.18
N CYS A 646 11.75 -7.78 8.40
CA CYS A 646 12.16 -8.97 9.13
C CYS A 646 11.49 -10.26 8.61
N GLN A 647 10.38 -10.16 7.90
CA GLN A 647 9.79 -11.29 7.17
C GLN A 647 10.54 -11.52 5.84
N GLN A 648 10.46 -12.74 5.32
CA GLN A 648 11.04 -13.06 4.01
C GLN A 648 10.24 -12.46 2.85
N PRO A 649 10.90 -12.13 1.73
CA PRO A 649 10.22 -11.79 0.48
C PRO A 649 9.32 -12.95 -0.01
N PRO A 650 8.27 -12.66 -0.81
CA PRO A 650 7.99 -11.36 -1.40
C PRO A 650 7.27 -10.37 -0.49
N TYR A 651 7.63 -9.08 -0.60
CA TYR A 651 6.94 -8.00 0.12
C TYR A 651 5.78 -7.41 -0.67
N GLY A 652 5.71 -7.69 -1.97
CA GLY A 652 4.63 -7.23 -2.81
C GLY A 652 4.47 -8.05 -4.08
N ARG A 653 3.22 -8.20 -4.52
CA ARG A 653 2.85 -8.95 -5.72
C ARG A 653 1.82 -8.18 -6.55
N ILE A 654 1.72 -8.54 -7.82
CA ILE A 654 0.62 -8.19 -8.71
C ILE A 654 -0.03 -9.48 -9.19
N ASN A 655 -1.36 -9.50 -9.24
CA ASN A 655 -2.16 -10.71 -9.37
C ASN A 655 -3.32 -10.48 -10.35
N ALA A 656 -3.82 -11.55 -10.96
CA ALA A 656 -5.12 -11.57 -11.61
C ALA A 656 -6.02 -12.64 -10.99
N VAL A 657 -7.29 -12.30 -10.79
CA VAL A 657 -8.34 -13.19 -10.30
C VAL A 657 -9.43 -13.28 -11.36
N ASP A 658 -9.90 -14.49 -11.63
CA ASP A 658 -11.07 -14.74 -12.45
C ASP A 658 -12.32 -14.49 -11.59
N LEU A 659 -13.11 -13.48 -11.96
CA LEU A 659 -14.29 -13.05 -11.19
C LEU A 659 -15.47 -14.03 -11.28
N LYS A 660 -15.46 -14.99 -12.21
CA LYS A 660 -16.46 -16.08 -12.24
C LYS A 660 -16.24 -17.04 -11.11
N THR A 661 -14.99 -17.47 -10.99
CA THR A 661 -14.60 -18.62 -10.16
C THR A 661 -14.07 -18.19 -8.80
N GLY A 662 -13.70 -16.92 -8.65
CA GLY A 662 -13.01 -16.43 -7.46
C GLY A 662 -11.60 -17.01 -7.33
N LYS A 663 -10.97 -17.47 -8.43
CA LYS A 663 -9.67 -18.13 -8.40
C LYS A 663 -8.57 -17.27 -9.00
N LEU A 664 -7.37 -17.40 -8.43
CA LEU A 664 -6.17 -16.78 -8.93
C LEU A 664 -5.81 -17.36 -10.31
N VAL A 665 -5.62 -16.50 -11.30
CA VAL A 665 -5.20 -16.85 -12.67
C VAL A 665 -3.68 -16.83 -12.79
N TRP A 666 -3.06 -15.77 -12.29
CA TRP A 666 -1.61 -15.63 -12.21
C TRP A 666 -1.22 -14.70 -11.07
N SER A 667 0.03 -14.80 -10.63
CA SER A 667 0.62 -13.91 -9.64
C SER A 667 2.10 -13.71 -9.92
N ARG A 668 2.57 -12.47 -9.85
CA ARG A 668 3.94 -12.06 -10.17
C ARG A 668 4.56 -11.23 -9.06
N LEU A 669 5.88 -11.34 -8.89
CA LEU A 669 6.66 -10.43 -8.05
C LEU A 669 6.53 -9.00 -8.56
N PHE A 670 6.30 -8.05 -7.66
CA PHE A 670 6.07 -6.67 -8.06
C PHE A 670 7.20 -5.74 -7.62
N GLY A 671 8.12 -5.47 -8.55
CA GLY A 671 9.28 -4.60 -8.38
C GLY A 671 10.53 -5.28 -7.82
N THR A 672 11.61 -4.51 -7.71
CA THR A 672 12.97 -4.97 -7.39
C THR A 672 13.64 -4.11 -6.32
N SER A 673 14.72 -4.62 -5.73
CA SER A 673 15.53 -3.97 -4.70
C SER A 673 16.37 -2.76 -5.17
N ARG A 674 16.24 -2.31 -6.42
CA ARG A 674 17.16 -1.30 -6.99
C ARG A 674 17.29 -0.06 -6.12
N ASP A 675 16.16 0.45 -5.64
CA ASP A 675 16.08 1.70 -4.88
C ASP A 675 15.76 1.47 -3.38
N SER A 676 15.85 0.22 -2.91
CA SER A 676 15.59 -0.14 -1.52
C SER A 676 16.63 -1.14 -1.00
N GLY A 677 17.16 -0.91 0.21
CA GLY A 677 18.26 -1.69 0.75
C GLY A 677 18.58 -1.38 2.21
N PRO A 678 19.68 -1.94 2.73
CA PRO A 678 20.11 -1.73 4.11
C PRO A 678 20.25 -0.24 4.43
N LEU A 679 19.81 0.16 5.62
CA LEU A 679 19.77 1.54 6.11
C LEU A 679 18.90 2.47 5.24
N ALA A 680 17.91 1.90 4.54
CA ALA A 680 17.07 2.59 3.56
C ALA A 680 17.85 3.22 2.39
N LEU A 681 19.03 2.66 2.06
CA LEU A 681 19.85 3.13 0.95
C LEU A 681 19.57 2.31 -0.33
N PRO A 682 19.63 2.94 -1.52
CA PRO A 682 19.47 2.22 -2.78
C PRO A 682 20.62 1.24 -2.99
N THR A 683 20.30 0.00 -3.38
CA THR A 683 21.34 -1.01 -3.69
C THR A 683 21.91 -0.85 -5.11
N PHE A 684 21.17 -0.17 -6.00
CA PHE A 684 21.39 -0.09 -7.44
C PHE A 684 21.36 -1.45 -8.18
N VAL A 685 21.05 -2.54 -7.47
CA VAL A 685 20.94 -3.89 -8.03
C VAL A 685 19.46 -4.27 -8.12
N PRO A 686 18.92 -4.51 -9.33
CA PRO A 686 17.49 -4.76 -9.51
C PRO A 686 17.12 -6.24 -9.28
N ILE A 687 17.17 -6.70 -8.04
CA ILE A 687 16.77 -8.08 -7.69
C ILE A 687 15.24 -8.13 -7.56
N PRO A 688 14.51 -8.90 -8.41
CA PRO A 688 13.07 -9.05 -8.32
C PRO A 688 12.71 -9.83 -7.07
N MET A 689 12.33 -9.10 -6.03
CA MET A 689 11.93 -9.67 -4.75
C MET A 689 10.47 -9.40 -4.41
N GLY A 690 9.79 -8.54 -5.19
CA GLY A 690 8.50 -7.99 -4.79
C GLY A 690 8.71 -7.00 -3.66
N VAL A 691 8.67 -5.71 -3.97
CA VAL A 691 8.88 -4.65 -2.99
C VAL A 691 7.55 -4.10 -2.47
N PRO A 692 7.53 -3.46 -1.29
CA PRO A 692 6.36 -2.71 -0.87
C PRO A 692 5.84 -1.79 -1.98
N ASN A 693 4.52 -1.69 -2.11
CA ASN A 693 3.86 -0.94 -3.17
C ASN A 693 2.59 -0.23 -2.67
N ILE A 694 2.29 0.94 -3.20
CA ILE A 694 1.04 1.68 -2.94
C ILE A 694 0.66 2.47 -4.19
N GLY A 695 -0.62 2.52 -4.51
CA GLY A 695 -1.14 3.03 -5.79
C GLY A 695 -1.91 1.95 -6.55
N GLY A 696 -2.59 2.37 -7.63
CA GLY A 696 -3.54 1.52 -8.36
C GLY A 696 -3.12 1.23 -9.79
N SER A 697 -3.80 0.27 -10.42
CA SER A 697 -3.63 -0.08 -11.84
C SER A 697 -4.76 0.46 -12.71
N VAL A 698 -4.55 0.46 -14.03
CA VAL A 698 -5.59 0.60 -15.05
C VAL A 698 -5.53 -0.60 -16.00
N ALA A 699 -6.69 -1.14 -16.37
CA ALA A 699 -6.84 -2.18 -17.39
C ALA A 699 -7.40 -1.58 -18.70
N THR A 700 -7.10 -2.20 -19.83
CA THR A 700 -7.53 -1.73 -21.16
C THR A 700 -8.13 -2.86 -22.00
N ALA A 701 -9.03 -2.53 -22.92
CA ALA A 701 -9.67 -3.51 -23.80
C ALA A 701 -8.67 -4.33 -24.63
N SER A 702 -7.53 -3.75 -25.01
CA SER A 702 -6.47 -4.47 -25.74
C SER A 702 -5.81 -5.59 -24.92
N GLY A 703 -6.05 -5.67 -23.61
CA GLY A 703 -5.46 -6.67 -22.72
C GLY A 703 -4.14 -6.22 -22.12
N LEU A 704 -3.98 -4.92 -21.88
CA LEU A 704 -2.87 -4.36 -21.11
C LEU A 704 -3.33 -3.84 -19.75
N THR A 705 -2.45 -4.02 -18.77
CA THR A 705 -2.55 -3.46 -17.43
C THR A 705 -1.36 -2.54 -17.17
N PHE A 706 -1.60 -1.26 -16.88
CA PHE A 706 -0.55 -0.30 -16.53
C PHE A 706 -0.53 -0.01 -15.02
N ILE A 707 0.66 0.08 -14.43
CA ILE A 707 0.83 0.34 -12.98
C ILE A 707 2.24 0.86 -12.62
N GLY A 708 2.34 1.77 -11.64
CA GLY A 708 3.61 2.35 -11.18
C GLY A 708 4.00 2.11 -9.70
N ALA A 709 3.06 1.64 -8.87
CA ALA A 709 3.00 1.66 -7.41
C ALA A 709 4.22 1.24 -6.55
N THR A 710 5.31 0.74 -7.13
CA THR A 710 6.47 0.17 -6.42
C THR A 710 7.49 1.21 -5.96
N GLN A 711 8.25 0.88 -4.92
CA GLN A 711 9.41 1.66 -4.43
C GLN A 711 10.51 1.92 -5.47
N GLU A 712 10.63 1.13 -6.54
CA GLU A 712 11.73 1.27 -7.53
C GLU A 712 11.51 2.33 -8.62
N HIS A 713 10.51 3.19 -8.44
CA HIS A 713 10.16 4.29 -9.37
C HIS A 713 9.99 3.80 -10.82
N MET A 714 9.34 2.64 -11.04
CA MET A 714 9.11 2.09 -12.37
C MET A 714 7.64 2.13 -12.73
N PHE A 715 7.32 2.61 -13.94
CA PHE A 715 6.03 2.45 -14.58
C PHE A 715 6.06 1.26 -15.53
N ARG A 716 5.03 0.41 -15.52
CA ARG A 716 5.04 -0.89 -16.23
C ARG A 716 3.74 -1.11 -16.98
N ALA A 717 3.84 -1.90 -18.06
CA ALA A 717 2.70 -2.49 -18.76
C ALA A 717 2.83 -4.02 -18.76
N TYR A 718 1.79 -4.68 -18.28
CA TYR A 718 1.66 -6.14 -18.26
C TYR A 718 0.59 -6.59 -19.26
N GLU A 719 0.79 -7.76 -19.85
CA GLU A 719 -0.28 -8.50 -20.52
C GLU A 719 -1.29 -9.00 -19.48
N THR A 720 -2.53 -8.49 -19.51
CA THR A 720 -3.54 -8.70 -18.47
C THR A 720 -3.86 -10.17 -18.23
N THR A 721 -3.82 -11.01 -19.26
CA THR A 721 -4.16 -12.44 -19.15
C THR A 721 -3.03 -13.30 -18.63
N THR A 722 -1.77 -12.87 -18.75
CA THR A 722 -0.61 -13.73 -18.43
C THR A 722 0.29 -13.18 -17.33
N GLY A 723 0.16 -11.89 -17.01
CA GLY A 723 1.07 -11.17 -16.12
C GLY A 723 2.46 -10.98 -16.73
N ARG A 724 2.65 -11.20 -18.04
CA ARG A 724 3.93 -10.99 -18.71
C ARG A 724 4.23 -9.50 -18.79
N LEU A 725 5.38 -9.09 -18.26
CA LEU A 725 5.86 -7.71 -18.39
C LEU A 725 6.26 -7.44 -19.85
N LEU A 726 5.64 -6.44 -20.47
CA LEU A 726 5.86 -6.11 -21.89
C LEU A 726 6.62 -4.81 -22.08
N TRP A 727 6.45 -3.86 -21.17
CA TRP A 727 7.09 -2.56 -21.24
C TRP A 727 7.31 -1.98 -19.84
N LYS A 728 8.37 -1.18 -19.70
CA LYS A 728 8.65 -0.45 -18.47
C LYS A 728 9.42 0.84 -18.74
N ALA A 729 9.18 1.87 -17.95
CA ALA A 729 9.91 3.13 -17.96
C ALA A 729 10.29 3.57 -16.54
N ARG A 730 11.48 4.16 -16.37
CA ARG A 730 11.92 4.73 -15.10
C ARG A 730 11.27 6.11 -14.92
N LEU A 731 10.66 6.32 -13.77
CA LEU A 731 10.08 7.58 -13.31
C LEU A 731 11.09 8.34 -12.44
N PRO A 732 10.94 9.66 -12.24
CA PRO A 732 11.80 10.42 -11.32
C PRO A 732 11.64 9.97 -9.86
N ALA A 733 10.39 9.76 -9.41
CA ALA A 733 10.05 9.17 -8.11
C ALA A 733 9.02 8.04 -8.28
N GLY A 734 8.64 7.38 -7.18
CA GLY A 734 7.61 6.34 -7.14
C GLY A 734 6.33 6.75 -7.88
N GLY A 735 5.84 5.88 -8.76
CA GLY A 735 4.54 6.04 -9.41
C GLY A 735 3.41 5.65 -8.46
N ASN A 736 3.39 6.21 -7.24
CA ASN A 736 2.42 5.91 -6.18
C ASN A 736 1.07 6.60 -6.43
N ALA A 737 0.65 6.66 -7.70
CA ALA A 737 -0.62 7.16 -8.17
C ALA A 737 -1.36 6.07 -8.94
N SER A 738 -2.62 6.31 -9.31
CA SER A 738 -3.28 5.47 -10.32
C SER A 738 -3.11 6.13 -11.70
N PRO A 739 -2.68 5.39 -12.74
CA PRO A 739 -2.55 5.94 -14.08
C PRO A 739 -3.92 6.18 -14.74
N THR A 740 -3.92 7.11 -15.69
CA THR A 740 -5.04 7.44 -16.58
C THR A 740 -4.69 7.02 -18.00
N THR A 741 -5.66 6.62 -18.82
CA THR A 741 -5.47 6.53 -20.27
C THR A 741 -6.62 7.22 -21.01
N TYR A 742 -6.32 7.90 -22.11
CA TYR A 742 -7.32 8.63 -22.89
C TYR A 742 -6.94 8.70 -24.37
N TRP A 743 -7.90 9.11 -25.18
CA TRP A 743 -7.73 9.37 -26.60
C TRP A 743 -7.57 10.86 -26.90
N SER A 744 -6.57 11.23 -27.69
CA SER A 744 -6.39 12.60 -28.20
C SER A 744 -6.99 12.72 -29.61
N ASN A 745 -8.06 13.51 -29.75
CA ASN A 745 -8.66 13.79 -31.06
C ASN A 745 -7.74 14.60 -31.97
N ALA A 746 -6.78 15.34 -31.42
CA ALA A 746 -5.86 16.16 -32.20
C ALA A 746 -4.86 15.33 -33.02
N SER A 747 -4.38 14.21 -32.45
CA SER A 747 -3.39 13.34 -33.10
C SER A 747 -3.92 11.95 -33.45
N GLY A 748 -5.13 11.59 -33.00
CA GLY A 748 -5.65 10.23 -33.13
C GLY A 748 -4.81 9.21 -32.36
N ARG A 749 -4.22 9.60 -31.23
CA ARG A 749 -3.35 8.74 -30.40
C ARG A 749 -3.95 8.48 -29.03
N GLN A 750 -3.75 7.28 -28.53
CA GLN A 750 -3.98 6.91 -27.14
C GLN A 750 -2.76 7.29 -26.30
N PHE A 751 -3.03 7.93 -25.17
CA PHE A 751 -2.03 8.30 -24.17
C PHE A 751 -2.25 7.51 -22.89
N VAL A 752 -1.18 7.25 -22.15
CA VAL A 752 -1.20 6.75 -20.78
C VAL A 752 -0.38 7.69 -19.91
N VAL A 753 -0.97 8.19 -18.83
CA VAL A 753 -0.41 9.26 -17.99
C VAL A 753 -0.32 8.79 -16.55
N ILE A 754 0.78 9.12 -15.88
CA ILE A 754 0.98 8.78 -14.46
C ILE A 754 1.68 9.93 -13.71
N ALA A 755 1.20 10.20 -12.50
CA ALA A 755 1.89 11.06 -11.54
C ALA A 755 3.02 10.28 -10.86
N ALA A 756 4.22 10.84 -10.89
CA ALA A 756 5.43 10.25 -10.32
C ALA A 756 5.80 10.99 -9.03
N GLY A 757 4.89 11.00 -8.04
CA GLY A 757 5.04 11.79 -6.83
C GLY A 757 6.00 11.25 -5.77
N GLY A 758 6.21 9.93 -5.79
CA GLY A 758 6.70 9.18 -4.64
C GLY A 758 5.74 9.22 -3.46
N HIS A 759 6.15 8.59 -2.36
CA HIS A 759 5.39 8.52 -1.12
C HIS A 759 6.34 8.45 0.08
N GLY A 760 6.17 9.35 1.06
CA GLY A 760 7.02 9.42 2.26
C GLY A 760 7.12 8.08 3.00
N ALA A 761 5.97 7.46 3.33
CA ALA A 761 5.92 6.15 3.98
C ALA A 761 6.57 4.99 3.20
N MET A 762 6.70 5.14 1.87
CA MET A 762 7.30 4.11 1.04
C MET A 762 8.77 4.38 0.76
N LEU A 763 9.32 5.53 1.17
CA LEU A 763 10.69 5.93 0.86
C LEU A 763 10.97 5.91 -0.65
N SER A 764 9.98 6.25 -1.47
CA SER A 764 10.03 6.14 -2.94
C SER A 764 10.37 7.45 -3.64
N GLY A 765 11.24 8.26 -3.03
CA GLY A 765 11.67 9.57 -3.52
C GLY A 765 10.56 10.63 -3.53
N ALA A 766 10.88 11.82 -4.02
CA ALA A 766 9.94 12.93 -4.18
C ALA A 766 10.06 13.53 -5.58
N SER A 767 8.95 13.76 -6.26
CA SER A 767 8.89 14.51 -7.51
C SER A 767 7.49 15.10 -7.69
N ASP A 768 7.37 16.08 -8.57
CA ASP A 768 6.13 16.79 -8.90
C ASP A 768 5.70 16.56 -10.35
N ALA A 769 6.28 15.53 -10.99
CA ALA A 769 6.14 15.26 -12.40
C ALA A 769 4.88 14.45 -12.72
N LEU A 770 4.13 14.91 -13.72
CA LEU A 770 3.12 14.16 -14.44
C LEU A 770 3.70 13.78 -15.82
N ILE A 771 3.71 12.50 -16.15
CA ILE A 771 4.40 12.01 -17.36
C ILE A 771 3.40 11.25 -18.24
N ALA A 772 3.37 11.59 -19.52
CA ALA A 772 2.56 10.92 -20.52
C ALA A 772 3.39 10.10 -21.50
N TYR A 773 2.86 8.94 -21.87
CA TYR A 773 3.42 8.03 -22.86
C TYR A 773 2.40 7.76 -23.96
N ALA A 774 2.88 7.64 -25.20
CA ALA A 774 2.07 7.29 -26.36
C ALA A 774 2.96 6.60 -27.42
N LEU A 775 2.34 5.91 -28.38
CA LEU A 775 3.06 5.39 -29.55
C LEU A 775 3.64 6.55 -30.36
N PRO A 776 4.75 6.39 -31.09
CA PRO A 776 5.34 7.47 -31.89
C PRO A 776 4.32 8.08 -32.85
N LYS A 777 4.54 9.33 -33.26
CA LYS A 777 3.71 9.93 -34.31
C LYS A 777 3.94 9.14 -35.62
N PRO A 778 2.88 8.88 -36.41
CA PRO A 778 3.00 8.23 -37.72
C PRO A 778 3.99 8.92 -38.65
#